data_AF-W2C949-F1
#
_entry.id   AF-W2C949-F1
#
_cell.length_a   1.000
_cell.length_b   1.000
_cell.length_c   1.000
_cell.angle_alpha   90.00
_cell.angle_beta   90.00
_cell.angle_gamma   90.00
#
_symmetry.space_group_name_H-M   'P 1'
#
loop_
_entity.id
_entity.type
_entity.pdbx_description
1 polymer ?
#
loop_
_entity_poly.entity_id
_entity_poly.type
_entity_poly.pdbx_seq_one_letter_code
_entity_poly.pdbx_strand_id
1 'polypeptide(L)'
;MYGSYYHETAKNAKIHTDTASQSGYKDNIPGVIELGPSGAGRDYLYVHSGGIVKNFESCTTLANFALNFGGGFGTPNFDINSDSTLYIMNYGNDDGDGCAAHIRFHYSGNDTVQNAINGASGKGPLRIQALSNVEFLTDETWTPAKKNNMLILSDAGNVISQKIDYTGQYADNIAEGLLTFWAEDYKPAGATVSSCDNNAGNRNSQRGNVYMNDKVSVTRGAGASSTETNVIAANNVRTAEFKFESNNTNRDTTNVISRKGDLYLGYSVKAPVYASGSATNTSWNFDDNLFDYKVNVPSNDGELNIKAGWDDAKPTMTATPGMEGGNVYFTGIKTDLIATGKYPTFITIPYSSEYICDAHVSGESLHNRKNTYQAYEHSGIIGGVGACGYEGDWAHYGSKLIGSAAASDLARFTKKSLDYKGNKGHLTVDAGKRGNIIMNTGGLLDFQNDKGNAIFRTREGDIDMRDPFDAKEMTGSLLFLAQIEDLGKLANIGVCGCDEERNNVYLQDFKYIASTANNSGSVFIGADNNIKLNYGGLTNIGTRQDPFLSKPYETHSNGAVKKIGRGYTAGGGCGTSYHCDLDGSENKARDLELNFNGSVTSGGFAAVASDMIDVYKNLIYHGGTGSGLSTVPETGTLHGEDVAGYGLFMKTQGNKHNWTDNILLQAPKCPTTCAPTGCGESGRPATGFLHNTVRMTFHSDARFYAENQHVHLESPVIETFGVLELNAEDNAGAKAMITIKTDSLICHDSLIRKGTGKVQLTTWSGLPNDQPIIKLGYSRKAAPFKEYAYDDGATEKICRECVTHYKGKVYPPGETPLDTMFVKFGPDTEWERQNVMVVDHTVISFLTDSFDHVKGGDVRHARYFVDTTKIRNQVEFWTDAKHERDGHLELISEEQMGSKDYAGLYTRHLHLEPIGACGRPTSELWLPGLALDVITTSTFGGFGIQYTDVHVENGANLNPGFTSLRLRGQCYEQACGTLTMKDLRLDGGSELHFSVGTTKGLNGEYSDAIDVDRLTTYGPVNVNIEIRPCEKIEKRCYPIMYYKSVTPNSLNNLKLNPRKVKIDGEEYPLSLNVSTDGIVYVCVGDAVTPGLTHTVTMPETAGVKTTPSKGIYPLPTRTSFRFSATYSGAKPLVVRTNRKVNGQQEVLNGVKNANGEYEYIVPSVQQEVTLTFGPDVVANELLTAGTAVWSHGEKIYIRVERADIASIYSVAGQLVKRVDLPEGDTSIPMSRGAYVITLKDGSVHKVIVK
;
A
#
# COMPACT_ATOMS: atom_id res chain seq x y z
N MET A 1 12.89 11.40 -75.00
CA MET A 1 14.29 11.92 -75.04
C MET A 1 14.72 12.11 -73.59
N TYR A 2 15.72 11.37 -73.11
CA TYR A 2 16.22 11.47 -71.74
C TYR A 2 17.34 12.53 -71.69
N GLY A 3 17.17 13.60 -70.93
CA GLY A 3 18.15 14.70 -70.82
C GLY A 3 17.52 16.02 -70.40
N SER A 4 18.36 17.02 -70.12
CA SER A 4 17.89 18.39 -69.84
C SER A 4 17.14 18.97 -71.04
N TYR A 5 16.05 19.69 -70.78
CA TYR A 5 15.35 20.48 -71.77
C TYR A 5 16.11 21.80 -71.98
N TYR A 6 17.13 21.78 -72.82
CA TYR A 6 17.91 22.98 -73.14
C TYR A 6 17.08 23.91 -74.02
N HIS A 7 16.62 25.03 -73.44
CA HIS A 7 15.83 26.05 -74.13
C HIS A 7 16.68 27.27 -74.48
N GLU A 8 16.59 27.75 -75.72
CA GLU A 8 17.06 29.08 -76.09
C GLU A 8 15.96 30.09 -75.73
N THR A 9 16.30 31.10 -74.93
CA THR A 9 15.40 32.04 -74.21
C THR A 9 14.33 32.77 -75.03
N ALA A 10 14.29 32.64 -76.36
CA ALA A 10 13.30 33.30 -77.22
C ALA A 10 12.70 32.44 -78.35
N LYS A 11 13.08 31.16 -78.53
CA LYS A 11 12.66 30.37 -79.71
C LYS A 11 12.02 29.01 -79.41
N ASN A 12 12.02 28.56 -78.16
CA ASN A 12 11.49 27.23 -77.81
C ASN A 12 10.02 27.31 -77.39
N ALA A 13 9.23 26.31 -77.80
CA ALA A 13 7.83 26.18 -77.41
C ALA A 13 7.72 25.76 -75.93
N LYS A 14 6.84 26.42 -75.17
CA LYS A 14 6.41 25.93 -73.86
C LYS A 14 5.60 24.65 -74.05
N ILE A 15 5.80 23.66 -73.18
CA ILE A 15 5.08 22.37 -73.25
C ILE A 15 3.98 22.39 -72.20
N HIS A 16 2.76 22.08 -72.63
CA HIS A 16 1.57 22.12 -71.79
C HIS A 16 0.88 20.75 -71.79
N THR A 17 0.29 20.35 -70.66
CA THR A 17 -0.60 19.18 -70.60
C THR A 17 -2.03 19.48 -71.06
N ASP A 18 -2.32 20.69 -71.54
CA ASP A 18 -3.62 21.11 -72.06
C ASP A 18 -3.52 21.58 -73.52
N THR A 19 -4.66 21.97 -74.12
CA THR A 19 -4.69 22.48 -75.51
C THR A 19 -5.02 23.97 -75.55
N ALA A 20 -4.38 24.69 -76.47
CA ALA A 20 -4.62 26.12 -76.68
C ALA A 20 -5.92 26.37 -77.47
N SER A 21 -6.92 26.99 -76.85
CA SER A 21 -8.07 27.55 -77.58
C SER A 21 -7.79 29.01 -77.99
N GLN A 22 -8.49 29.53 -79.01
CA GLN A 22 -8.37 30.94 -79.46
C GLN A 22 -8.71 31.99 -78.38
N SER A 23 -9.24 31.57 -77.22
CA SER A 23 -9.57 32.44 -76.07
C SER A 23 -8.75 32.15 -74.81
N GLY A 24 -7.66 31.38 -74.95
CA GLY A 24 -6.79 30.93 -73.86
C GLY A 24 -6.84 29.41 -73.61
N TYR A 25 -5.95 28.95 -72.75
CA TYR A 25 -5.84 27.59 -72.21
C TYR A 25 -7.06 27.28 -71.33
N LYS A 26 -7.97 26.37 -71.76
CA LYS A 26 -9.30 26.23 -71.14
C LYS A 26 -9.92 24.82 -71.08
N ASP A 27 -9.29 23.77 -71.61
CA ASP A 27 -9.98 22.49 -71.80
C ASP A 27 -9.37 21.28 -71.06
N ASN A 28 -10.28 20.43 -70.57
CA ASN A 28 -10.15 19.24 -69.73
C ASN A 28 -9.56 18.01 -70.47
N ILE A 29 -8.51 18.19 -71.28
CA ILE A 29 -7.87 17.09 -72.03
C ILE A 29 -6.66 16.60 -71.22
N PRO A 30 -6.65 15.34 -70.72
CA PRO A 30 -5.53 14.81 -69.95
C PRO A 30 -4.26 14.68 -70.80
N GLY A 31 -3.26 15.51 -70.55
CA GLY A 31 -1.91 15.35 -71.08
C GLY A 31 -0.97 14.72 -70.05
N VAL A 32 0.02 13.96 -70.53
CA VAL A 32 1.07 13.36 -69.68
C VAL A 32 2.42 13.97 -70.03
N ILE A 33 3.15 14.46 -69.03
CA ILE A 33 4.56 14.86 -69.13
C ILE A 33 5.40 13.87 -68.35
N GLU A 34 6.37 13.28 -69.03
CA GLU A 34 7.30 12.32 -68.45
C GLU A 34 8.67 12.95 -68.20
N LEU A 35 9.22 12.76 -66.99
CA LEU A 35 10.48 13.34 -66.55
C LEU A 35 11.54 12.26 -66.34
N GLY A 36 12.74 12.49 -66.89
CA GLY A 36 13.93 11.70 -66.56
C GLY A 36 14.57 12.12 -65.21
N PRO A 37 15.64 11.45 -64.75
CA PRO A 37 16.32 11.74 -63.48
C PRO A 37 17.07 13.09 -63.46
N SER A 38 17.44 13.64 -64.62
CA SER A 38 18.08 14.96 -64.77
C SER A 38 17.08 16.00 -65.30
N GLY A 39 17.28 17.31 -65.04
CA GLY A 39 16.15 18.24 -65.13
C GLY A 39 16.33 19.71 -65.53
N ALA A 40 17.50 20.19 -66.00
CA ALA A 40 17.57 21.60 -66.38
C ALA A 40 16.51 21.95 -67.46
N GLY A 41 15.79 23.07 -67.29
CA GLY A 41 14.73 23.53 -68.20
C GLY A 41 13.31 23.05 -67.89
N ARG A 42 13.06 22.39 -66.76
CA ARG A 42 11.70 21.97 -66.35
C ARG A 42 10.73 23.13 -66.10
N ASP A 43 11.23 24.34 -65.89
CA ASP A 43 10.47 25.59 -65.76
C ASP A 43 9.73 26.00 -67.06
N TYR A 44 10.02 25.35 -68.20
CA TYR A 44 9.27 25.49 -69.46
C TYR A 44 8.12 24.47 -69.63
N LEU A 45 7.91 23.61 -68.65
CA LEU A 45 6.83 22.63 -68.62
C LEU A 45 5.67 23.18 -67.78
N TYR A 46 4.44 23.03 -68.28
CA TYR A 46 3.22 23.55 -67.66
C TYR A 46 2.21 22.41 -67.54
N VAL A 47 1.75 22.18 -66.32
CA VAL A 47 0.92 21.03 -65.94
C VAL A 47 -0.36 21.58 -65.35
N HIS A 48 -1.46 21.33 -66.03
CA HIS A 48 -2.79 21.84 -65.70
C HIS A 48 -3.66 20.75 -65.07
N SER A 49 -4.77 21.15 -64.44
CA SER A 49 -5.76 20.20 -63.89
C SER A 49 -6.20 19.14 -64.90
N GLY A 50 -6.29 17.88 -64.47
CA GLY A 50 -6.52 16.72 -65.33
C GLY A 50 -5.24 16.14 -65.96
N GLY A 51 -4.12 16.88 -65.93
CA GLY A 51 -2.81 16.44 -66.41
C GLY A 51 -2.02 15.60 -65.40
N ILE A 52 -1.03 14.87 -65.92
CA ILE A 52 -0.15 14.00 -65.14
C ILE A 52 1.30 14.37 -65.41
N VAL A 53 2.08 14.58 -64.35
CA VAL A 53 3.55 14.48 -64.40
C VAL A 53 3.96 13.14 -63.82
N LYS A 54 4.75 12.36 -64.56
CA LYS A 54 5.30 11.11 -64.05
C LYS A 54 6.76 10.86 -64.44
N ASN A 55 7.35 9.78 -63.91
CA ASN A 55 8.66 9.30 -64.34
C ASN A 55 8.60 8.82 -65.80
N PHE A 56 9.71 9.00 -66.52
CA PHE A 56 9.87 8.50 -67.88
C PHE A 56 9.97 6.98 -67.91
N GLU A 57 9.10 6.38 -68.72
CA GLU A 57 8.98 4.95 -68.93
C GLU A 57 9.28 4.67 -70.42
N SER A 58 10.23 3.78 -70.70
CA SER A 58 10.75 3.54 -72.05
C SER A 58 10.63 2.08 -72.44
N CYS A 59 10.65 1.79 -73.74
CA CYS A 59 10.87 0.44 -74.28
C CYS A 59 12.32 -0.08 -74.04
N THR A 60 13.17 0.68 -73.34
CA THR A 60 14.55 0.32 -72.95
C THR A 60 14.65 0.27 -71.43
N THR A 61 15.37 -0.72 -70.89
CA THR A 61 15.52 -0.90 -69.45
C THR A 61 16.18 0.31 -68.77
N LEU A 62 15.43 1.01 -67.93
CA LEU A 62 15.87 2.15 -67.13
C LEU A 62 15.68 1.81 -65.66
N ALA A 63 16.74 1.94 -64.86
CA ALA A 63 16.64 1.74 -63.42
C ALA A 63 15.65 2.73 -62.78
N ASN A 64 15.09 2.37 -61.63
CA ASN A 64 14.30 3.29 -60.82
C ASN A 64 15.13 4.48 -60.35
N PHE A 65 14.50 5.65 -60.29
CA PHE A 65 15.15 6.89 -59.87
C PHE A 65 14.18 7.83 -59.16
N ALA A 66 14.74 8.74 -58.37
CA ALA A 66 13.99 9.79 -57.70
C ALA A 66 13.59 10.89 -58.70
N LEU A 67 12.32 11.29 -58.67
CA LEU A 67 11.87 12.54 -59.28
C LEU A 67 12.16 13.70 -58.32
N ASN A 68 13.19 14.46 -58.66
CA ASN A 68 13.60 15.63 -57.89
C ASN A 68 12.97 16.90 -58.48
N PHE A 69 12.30 17.69 -57.65
CA PHE A 69 11.77 19.01 -57.99
C PHE A 69 12.51 20.06 -57.15
N GLY A 70 12.98 21.15 -57.76
CA GLY A 70 13.81 22.18 -57.08
C GLY A 70 15.30 21.81 -57.00
N GLY A 71 16.08 22.46 -56.12
CA GLY A 71 17.47 22.05 -55.81
C GLY A 71 18.46 22.01 -56.99
N GLY A 72 18.25 22.83 -58.03
CA GLY A 72 19.06 22.81 -59.27
C GLY A 72 18.56 21.85 -60.36
N PHE A 73 17.52 21.05 -60.10
CA PHE A 73 16.86 20.19 -61.08
C PHE A 73 15.73 20.88 -61.84
N GLY A 74 15.36 22.11 -61.47
CA GLY A 74 14.19 22.82 -62.00
C GLY A 74 12.86 22.14 -61.59
N THR A 75 11.74 22.85 -61.78
CA THR A 75 10.41 22.31 -61.47
C THR A 75 9.40 22.74 -62.54
N PRO A 76 8.49 21.86 -62.99
CA PRO A 76 7.35 22.25 -63.81
C PRO A 76 6.48 23.30 -63.11
N ASN A 77 5.80 24.13 -63.90
CA ASN A 77 4.74 24.98 -63.40
C ASN A 77 3.48 24.13 -63.24
N PHE A 78 3.03 23.96 -62.01
CA PHE A 78 1.77 23.31 -61.71
C PHE A 78 0.67 24.37 -61.59
N ASP A 79 -0.47 24.16 -62.24
CA ASP A 79 -1.62 25.06 -62.21
C ASP A 79 -2.91 24.25 -62.00
N ILE A 80 -3.49 24.38 -60.81
CA ILE A 80 -4.79 23.76 -60.48
C ILE A 80 -5.88 24.72 -60.95
N ASN A 81 -6.28 24.62 -62.22
CA ASN A 81 -7.16 25.58 -62.90
C ASN A 81 -8.56 25.04 -63.25
N SER A 82 -8.84 23.77 -63.00
CA SER A 82 -10.16 23.16 -63.16
C SER A 82 -10.51 22.22 -61.99
N ASP A 83 -11.68 21.59 -62.06
CA ASP A 83 -12.19 20.68 -61.02
C ASP A 83 -11.64 19.25 -61.15
N SER A 84 -10.84 18.98 -62.19
CA SER A 84 -10.15 17.70 -62.38
C SER A 84 -8.87 17.60 -61.54
N THR A 85 -8.55 16.40 -61.08
CA THR A 85 -7.34 16.11 -60.29
C THR A 85 -6.07 16.42 -61.08
N LEU A 86 -5.09 17.08 -60.45
CA LEU A 86 -3.72 17.19 -60.94
C LEU A 86 -2.86 16.10 -60.31
N TYR A 87 -2.08 15.38 -61.12
CA TYR A 87 -1.29 14.24 -60.66
C TYR A 87 0.23 14.48 -60.76
N ILE A 88 0.94 14.21 -59.66
CA ILE A 88 2.41 14.17 -59.61
C ILE A 88 2.81 12.77 -59.13
N MET A 89 3.30 11.94 -60.06
CA MET A 89 3.45 10.50 -59.84
C MET A 89 4.88 10.01 -60.06
N ASN A 90 5.28 8.97 -59.34
CA ASN A 90 6.45 8.16 -59.69
C ASN A 90 6.09 6.71 -59.47
N TYR A 91 5.75 5.98 -60.52
CA TYR A 91 5.32 4.58 -60.41
C TYR A 91 6.50 3.60 -60.39
N GLY A 92 7.72 4.10 -60.57
CA GLY A 92 8.87 3.27 -60.90
C GLY A 92 8.80 2.73 -62.34
N ASN A 93 9.77 1.89 -62.67
CA ASN A 93 10.01 1.21 -63.93
C ASN A 93 10.11 -0.30 -63.65
N ASP A 94 9.74 -1.12 -64.63
CA ASP A 94 9.56 -2.57 -64.48
C ASP A 94 10.84 -3.36 -64.08
N ASP A 95 12.04 -2.83 -64.33
CA ASP A 95 13.33 -3.55 -64.20
C ASP A 95 14.29 -2.98 -63.13
N GLY A 96 13.79 -2.55 -61.97
CA GLY A 96 14.63 -1.93 -60.95
C GLY A 96 14.23 -2.16 -59.49
N ASP A 97 15.08 -1.64 -58.61
CA ASP A 97 14.80 -1.57 -57.18
C ASP A 97 13.79 -0.46 -56.90
N GLY A 98 12.56 -0.84 -56.57
CA GLY A 98 11.44 0.05 -56.28
C GLY A 98 11.75 1.05 -55.18
N CYS A 99 12.69 0.73 -54.28
CA CYS A 99 13.15 1.64 -53.23
C CYS A 99 13.75 2.95 -53.75
N ALA A 100 14.17 3.04 -55.02
CA ALA A 100 14.73 4.26 -55.59
C ALA A 100 13.68 5.20 -56.21
N ALA A 101 12.43 4.76 -56.38
CA ALA A 101 11.36 5.50 -57.05
C ALA A 101 10.70 6.56 -56.15
N HIS A 102 11.50 7.50 -55.66
CA HIS A 102 11.04 8.58 -54.78
C HIS A 102 10.43 9.76 -55.54
N ILE A 103 9.65 10.58 -54.85
CA ILE A 103 9.40 11.99 -55.21
C ILE A 103 10.05 12.86 -54.13
N ARG A 104 10.87 13.83 -54.54
CA ARG A 104 11.56 14.76 -53.64
C ARG A 104 11.29 16.20 -54.01
N PHE A 105 10.75 16.97 -53.08
CA PHE A 105 10.61 18.42 -53.20
C PHE A 105 11.74 19.10 -52.42
N HIS A 106 12.70 19.66 -53.15
CA HIS A 106 13.84 20.38 -52.61
C HIS A 106 13.52 21.87 -52.46
N TYR A 107 14.20 22.51 -51.51
CA TYR A 107 14.16 23.96 -51.37
C TYR A 107 14.43 24.70 -52.71
N SER A 108 13.59 25.67 -53.01
CA SER A 108 13.68 26.57 -54.16
C SER A 108 13.18 27.96 -53.73
N GLY A 109 13.79 29.04 -54.26
CA GLY A 109 13.29 30.40 -54.00
C GLY A 109 11.87 30.65 -54.51
N ASN A 110 11.40 29.83 -55.46
CA ASN A 110 10.02 29.77 -55.92
C ASN A 110 9.53 28.31 -55.79
N ASP A 111 8.80 28.00 -54.72
CA ASP A 111 8.18 26.69 -54.53
C ASP A 111 6.92 26.57 -55.40
N THR A 112 7.02 25.80 -56.47
CA THR A 112 5.93 25.66 -57.45
C THR A 112 4.75 24.83 -56.95
N VAL A 113 4.96 23.88 -56.02
CA VAL A 113 3.85 23.08 -55.48
C VAL A 113 3.04 23.94 -54.52
N GLN A 114 3.73 24.63 -53.62
CA GLN A 114 3.11 25.60 -52.73
C GLN A 114 2.38 26.70 -53.54
N ASN A 115 3.00 27.24 -54.58
CA ASN A 115 2.39 28.25 -55.44
C ASN A 115 1.14 27.72 -56.17
N ALA A 116 1.15 26.46 -56.62
CA ALA A 116 0.00 25.85 -57.29
C ALA A 116 -1.19 25.67 -56.32
N ILE A 117 -0.92 25.22 -55.10
CA ILE A 117 -1.94 25.04 -54.05
C ILE A 117 -2.53 26.40 -53.65
N ASN A 118 -1.66 27.37 -53.36
CA ASN A 118 -2.06 28.68 -52.83
C ASN A 118 -2.57 29.64 -53.91
N GLY A 119 -2.28 29.35 -55.18
CA GLY A 119 -2.71 30.12 -56.36
C GLY A 119 -3.82 29.45 -57.17
N ALA A 120 -4.33 28.31 -56.73
CA ALA A 120 -5.34 27.53 -57.46
C ALA A 120 -6.54 28.38 -57.93
N SER A 121 -6.98 28.15 -59.16
CA SER A 121 -8.18 28.77 -59.73
C SER A 121 -9.35 27.79 -59.92
N GLY A 122 -9.06 26.48 -59.95
CA GLY A 122 -10.03 25.37 -59.94
C GLY A 122 -10.03 24.57 -58.63
N LYS A 123 -11.06 23.74 -58.41
CA LYS A 123 -11.26 22.99 -57.15
C LYS A 123 -10.68 21.58 -57.14
N GLY A 124 -10.06 21.16 -58.24
CA GLY A 124 -9.57 19.79 -58.42
C GLY A 124 -8.60 19.37 -57.33
N PRO A 125 -8.60 18.08 -56.92
CA PRO A 125 -7.63 17.55 -55.97
C PRO A 125 -6.19 17.64 -56.48
N LEU A 126 -5.22 17.76 -55.57
CA LEU A 126 -3.83 17.47 -55.84
C LEU A 126 -3.48 16.07 -55.33
N ARG A 127 -2.99 15.19 -56.21
CA ARG A 127 -2.49 13.87 -55.83
C ARG A 127 -1.01 13.75 -56.13
N ILE A 128 -0.23 13.57 -55.07
CA ILE A 128 1.20 13.26 -55.11
C ILE A 128 1.35 11.80 -54.69
N GLN A 129 1.91 10.97 -55.55
CA GLN A 129 2.07 9.54 -55.25
C GLN A 129 3.38 8.98 -55.77
N ALA A 130 4.13 8.33 -54.90
CA ALA A 130 5.35 7.63 -55.27
C ALA A 130 5.25 6.13 -54.95
N LEU A 131 5.90 5.31 -55.77
CA LEU A 131 6.13 3.91 -55.46
C LEU A 131 6.96 3.79 -54.18
N SER A 132 8.04 4.58 -54.03
CA SER A 132 8.79 4.68 -52.78
C SER A 132 8.42 5.96 -52.03
N ASN A 133 9.40 6.64 -51.42
CA ASN A 133 9.14 7.78 -50.56
C ASN A 133 8.56 9.00 -51.30
N VAL A 134 7.65 9.71 -50.65
CA VAL A 134 7.36 11.12 -50.95
C VAL A 134 8.03 11.95 -49.86
N GLU A 135 8.98 12.80 -50.25
CA GLU A 135 9.82 13.57 -49.32
C GLU A 135 9.71 15.07 -49.58
N PHE A 136 9.31 15.82 -48.56
CA PHE A 136 9.36 17.28 -48.54
C PHE A 136 10.62 17.73 -47.80
N LEU A 137 11.64 18.12 -48.55
CA LEU A 137 12.94 18.61 -48.08
C LEU A 137 12.97 20.14 -48.00
N THR A 138 11.82 20.72 -47.68
CA THR A 138 11.56 22.14 -47.53
C THR A 138 10.33 22.33 -46.64
N ASP A 139 10.23 23.49 -45.99
CA ASP A 139 9.02 23.86 -45.27
C ASP A 139 7.91 24.19 -46.27
N GLU A 140 6.69 23.76 -45.96
CA GLU A 140 5.51 23.92 -46.80
C GLU A 140 4.42 24.69 -46.06
N THR A 141 3.79 25.66 -46.74
CA THR A 141 2.63 26.41 -46.25
C THR A 141 1.49 26.29 -47.26
N TRP A 142 0.52 25.43 -46.94
CA TRP A 142 -0.61 25.11 -47.80
C TRP A 142 -1.86 25.83 -47.33
N THR A 143 -2.24 26.88 -48.04
CA THR A 143 -3.53 27.57 -47.91
C THR A 143 -4.29 27.42 -49.24
N PRO A 144 -4.90 26.25 -49.53
CA PRO A 144 -5.50 25.98 -50.83
C PRO A 144 -6.52 27.05 -51.20
N ALA A 145 -6.25 27.80 -52.28
CA ALA A 145 -7.07 28.96 -52.67
C ALA A 145 -8.51 28.56 -52.99
N LYS A 146 -8.72 27.32 -53.47
CA LYS A 146 -10.02 26.76 -53.79
C LYS A 146 -10.41 25.59 -52.89
N LYS A 147 -9.77 25.48 -51.72
CA LYS A 147 -10.07 24.47 -50.69
C LYS A 147 -9.86 23.02 -51.20
N ASN A 148 -8.93 22.88 -52.14
CA ASN A 148 -8.60 21.64 -52.83
C ASN A 148 -8.30 20.50 -51.86
N ASN A 149 -8.70 19.29 -52.23
CA ASN A 149 -8.31 18.07 -51.54
C ASN A 149 -6.83 17.77 -51.80
N MET A 150 -6.12 17.32 -50.76
CA MET A 150 -4.67 17.07 -50.77
C MET A 150 -4.40 15.61 -50.44
N LEU A 151 -3.80 14.87 -51.38
CA LEU A 151 -3.47 13.45 -51.23
C LEU A 151 -1.97 13.25 -51.43
N ILE A 152 -1.27 12.92 -50.33
CA ILE A 152 0.16 12.62 -50.30
C ILE A 152 0.32 11.14 -49.97
N LEU A 153 0.69 10.36 -50.97
CA LEU A 153 0.59 8.90 -50.94
C LEU A 153 1.94 8.24 -51.26
N SER A 154 2.25 7.16 -50.55
CA SER A 154 3.38 6.28 -50.86
C SER A 154 2.89 4.84 -50.90
N ASP A 155 3.20 4.09 -51.96
CA ASP A 155 2.71 2.72 -52.14
C ASP A 155 3.59 1.68 -51.44
N ALA A 156 4.91 1.86 -51.51
CA ALA A 156 5.94 0.92 -51.05
C ALA A 156 7.13 1.67 -50.41
N GLY A 157 6.86 2.79 -49.74
CA GLY A 157 7.87 3.65 -49.14
C GLY A 157 7.29 4.45 -47.98
N ASN A 158 7.85 5.62 -47.73
CA ASN A 158 7.44 6.47 -46.60
C ASN A 158 6.94 7.82 -47.08
N VAL A 159 6.06 8.43 -46.31
CA VAL A 159 5.76 9.86 -46.44
C VAL A 159 6.60 10.60 -45.41
N ILE A 160 7.50 11.47 -45.86
CA ILE A 160 8.45 12.18 -45.01
C ILE A 160 8.26 13.68 -45.21
N SER A 161 7.97 14.40 -44.13
CA SER A 161 7.86 15.85 -44.14
C SER A 161 8.70 16.48 -43.05
N GLN A 162 9.12 17.72 -43.28
CA GLN A 162 9.51 18.65 -42.22
C GLN A 162 8.28 19.48 -41.81
N LYS A 163 8.38 20.81 -41.78
CA LYS A 163 7.29 21.68 -41.36
C LYS A 163 6.20 21.72 -42.42
N ILE A 164 4.96 21.46 -42.02
CA ILE A 164 3.76 21.64 -42.85
C ILE A 164 2.78 22.56 -42.10
N ASP A 165 2.41 23.68 -42.70
CA ASP A 165 1.35 24.57 -42.19
C ASP A 165 0.16 24.58 -43.15
N TYR A 166 -0.90 23.86 -42.81
CA TYR A 166 -2.08 23.69 -43.63
C TYR A 166 -3.27 24.50 -43.09
N THR A 167 -3.94 25.23 -43.97
CA THR A 167 -5.21 25.92 -43.68
C THR A 167 -6.27 25.61 -44.74
N GLY A 168 -7.25 24.78 -44.39
CA GLY A 168 -8.30 24.33 -45.30
C GLY A 168 -9.69 24.28 -44.67
N GLN A 169 -10.72 24.00 -45.46
CA GLN A 169 -12.11 23.82 -45.00
C GLN A 169 -12.93 23.14 -46.08
N TYR A 170 -14.12 22.65 -45.75
CA TYR A 170 -15.11 22.23 -46.75
C TYR A 170 -15.57 23.40 -47.62
N ALA A 171 -15.76 23.15 -48.92
CA ALA A 171 -16.45 24.05 -49.84
C ALA A 171 -17.64 23.39 -50.53
N ASP A 172 -17.46 22.21 -51.14
CA ASP A 172 -18.50 21.44 -51.86
C ASP A 172 -18.09 19.97 -52.05
N ASN A 173 -18.81 19.22 -52.90
CA ASN A 173 -18.57 17.79 -53.17
C ASN A 173 -17.29 17.49 -53.99
N ILE A 174 -16.49 18.51 -54.32
CA ILE A 174 -15.20 18.36 -55.03
C ILE A 174 -14.07 18.77 -54.09
N ALA A 175 -14.24 19.93 -53.44
CA ALA A 175 -13.36 20.46 -52.42
C ALA A 175 -13.94 20.17 -51.03
N GLU A 176 -13.81 18.92 -50.61
CA GLU A 176 -14.37 18.39 -49.36
C GLU A 176 -13.53 18.75 -48.13
N GLY A 177 -12.31 19.26 -48.34
CA GLY A 177 -11.35 19.54 -47.28
C GLY A 177 -10.59 18.30 -46.84
N LEU A 178 -10.38 17.31 -47.71
CA LEU A 178 -9.57 16.14 -47.41
C LEU A 178 -8.07 16.50 -47.36
N LEU A 179 -7.40 16.16 -46.26
CA LEU A 179 -5.95 16.21 -46.13
C LEU A 179 -5.44 14.82 -45.74
N THR A 180 -4.71 14.16 -46.62
CA THR A 180 -4.26 12.78 -46.41
C THR A 180 -2.76 12.65 -46.61
N PHE A 181 -2.09 12.12 -45.59
CA PHE A 181 -0.76 11.53 -45.64
C PHE A 181 -0.92 10.03 -45.44
N TRP A 182 -0.57 9.25 -46.46
CA TRP A 182 -0.75 7.80 -46.43
C TRP A 182 0.50 7.09 -46.93
N ALA A 183 1.06 6.18 -46.13
CA ALA A 183 2.13 5.28 -46.54
C ALA A 183 1.73 3.80 -46.44
N GLU A 184 1.79 3.07 -47.54
CA GLU A 184 1.60 1.62 -47.62
C GLU A 184 2.94 0.87 -47.65
N ASP A 185 2.90 -0.43 -47.29
CA ASP A 185 4.00 -1.38 -47.50
C ASP A 185 3.56 -2.42 -48.54
N TYR A 186 3.07 -1.93 -49.68
CA TYR A 186 2.66 -2.76 -50.80
C TYR A 186 3.89 -3.12 -51.65
N LYS A 187 4.06 -4.40 -51.96
CA LYS A 187 5.09 -4.85 -52.90
C LYS A 187 4.44 -5.20 -54.24
N PRO A 188 4.57 -4.36 -55.29
CA PRO A 188 4.01 -4.67 -56.60
C PRO A 188 4.59 -5.96 -57.19
N ALA A 189 3.76 -6.70 -57.92
CA ALA A 189 4.21 -7.89 -58.64
C ALA A 189 5.26 -7.51 -59.69
N GLY A 190 6.43 -8.15 -59.65
CA GLY A 190 7.55 -7.88 -60.56
C GLY A 190 8.59 -6.88 -60.03
N ALA A 191 8.25 -6.03 -59.06
CA ALA A 191 9.19 -5.08 -58.45
C ALA A 191 10.08 -5.74 -57.37
N THR A 192 11.36 -5.38 -57.36
CA THR A 192 12.30 -5.69 -56.26
C THR A 192 12.36 -4.53 -55.29
N VAL A 193 12.43 -4.77 -53.97
CA VAL A 193 12.48 -3.70 -52.94
C VAL A 193 13.53 -4.01 -51.86
N SER A 194 14.58 -4.74 -52.21
CA SER A 194 15.51 -5.33 -51.26
C SER A 194 16.41 -4.32 -50.52
N SER A 195 16.63 -3.12 -51.08
CA SER A 195 17.49 -2.13 -50.41
C SER A 195 16.83 -1.38 -49.26
N CYS A 196 15.51 -1.55 -49.08
CA CYS A 196 14.72 -0.91 -48.04
C CYS A 196 13.79 -1.92 -47.34
N ASP A 197 14.26 -3.13 -47.06
CA ASP A 197 13.43 -4.17 -46.45
C ASP A 197 13.10 -3.94 -44.97
N ASN A 198 11.82 -4.15 -44.65
CA ASN A 198 11.29 -4.18 -43.29
C ASN A 198 11.60 -5.51 -42.60
N ASN A 199 11.95 -5.45 -41.32
CA ASN A 199 12.09 -6.62 -40.46
C ASN A 199 11.89 -6.24 -38.97
N ALA A 200 11.77 -7.25 -38.10
CA ALA A 200 11.61 -7.02 -36.67
C ALA A 200 12.77 -6.22 -36.04
N GLY A 201 14.01 -6.40 -36.51
CA GLY A 201 15.19 -5.72 -35.97
C GLY A 201 15.25 -4.21 -36.22
N ASN A 202 14.54 -3.73 -37.25
CA ASN A 202 14.37 -2.30 -37.55
C ASN A 202 12.94 -1.81 -37.27
N ARG A 203 12.11 -2.60 -36.58
CA ARG A 203 10.70 -2.30 -36.30
C ARG A 203 9.90 -1.87 -37.54
N ASN A 204 10.18 -2.50 -38.69
CA ASN A 204 9.55 -2.20 -39.98
C ASN A 204 9.64 -0.70 -40.38
N SER A 205 10.74 -0.03 -40.01
CA SER A 205 10.90 1.41 -40.20
C SER A 205 11.30 1.85 -41.61
N GLN A 206 11.57 0.91 -42.52
CA GLN A 206 12.13 1.21 -43.83
C GLN A 206 11.08 1.56 -44.89
N ARG A 207 9.88 0.97 -44.80
CA ARG A 207 8.74 1.24 -45.70
C ARG A 207 7.42 1.24 -44.96
N GLY A 208 6.41 1.90 -45.52
CA GLY A 208 5.05 1.97 -44.98
C GLY A 208 4.93 2.87 -43.77
N ASN A 209 5.78 3.90 -43.62
CA ASN A 209 5.78 4.79 -42.46
C ASN A 209 5.45 6.24 -42.85
N VAL A 210 4.88 6.98 -41.89
CA VAL A 210 4.73 8.44 -42.00
C VAL A 210 5.64 9.10 -40.96
N TYR A 211 6.58 9.91 -41.44
CA TYR A 211 7.57 10.62 -40.64
C TYR A 211 7.36 12.14 -40.76
N MET A 212 6.80 12.74 -39.71
CA MET A 212 6.69 14.19 -39.57
C MET A 212 7.82 14.67 -38.67
N ASN A 213 8.95 15.03 -39.29
CA ASN A 213 10.20 15.34 -38.60
C ASN A 213 10.20 16.72 -37.91
N ASP A 214 9.30 17.62 -38.32
CA ASP A 214 9.13 18.95 -37.73
C ASP A 214 7.62 19.23 -37.52
N LYS A 215 7.29 20.41 -37.01
CA LYS A 215 5.94 20.85 -36.67
C LYS A 215 4.97 20.71 -37.85
N VAL A 216 3.88 19.99 -37.62
CA VAL A 216 2.73 19.95 -38.52
C VAL A 216 1.57 20.70 -37.88
N SER A 217 1.03 21.70 -38.58
CA SER A 217 -0.11 22.49 -38.14
C SER A 217 -1.25 22.38 -39.12
N VAL A 218 -2.45 22.06 -38.63
CA VAL A 218 -3.67 21.89 -39.42
C VAL A 218 -4.74 22.82 -38.85
N THR A 219 -5.14 23.82 -39.64
CA THR A 219 -6.21 24.75 -39.31
C THR A 219 -7.44 24.50 -40.18
N ARG A 220 -8.58 24.24 -39.56
CA ARG A 220 -9.89 24.11 -40.23
C ARG A 220 -10.71 25.39 -40.11
N GLY A 221 -11.07 25.98 -41.24
CA GLY A 221 -12.00 27.11 -41.31
C GLY A 221 -13.46 26.69 -41.13
N ALA A 222 -14.36 27.67 -41.10
CA ALA A 222 -15.80 27.41 -41.02
C ALA A 222 -16.30 26.77 -42.33
N GLY A 223 -16.70 25.51 -42.27
CA GLY A 223 -17.30 24.75 -43.37
C GLY A 223 -18.77 24.41 -43.09
N ALA A 224 -19.54 24.20 -44.17
CA ALA A 224 -20.94 23.78 -44.10
C ALA A 224 -21.11 22.25 -43.93
N SER A 225 -20.06 21.47 -44.19
CA SER A 225 -20.07 20.00 -44.15
C SER A 225 -18.79 19.45 -43.52
N SER A 226 -18.71 18.13 -43.44
CA SER A 226 -17.62 17.41 -42.79
C SER A 226 -16.28 17.61 -43.47
N THR A 227 -15.17 17.54 -42.72
CA THR A 227 -13.81 17.45 -43.27
C THR A 227 -13.03 16.31 -42.63
N GLU A 228 -11.94 15.89 -43.28
CA GLU A 228 -11.13 14.76 -42.82
C GLU A 228 -9.63 15.05 -42.91
N THR A 229 -8.92 14.74 -41.83
CA THR A 229 -7.45 14.79 -41.73
C THR A 229 -6.93 13.39 -41.44
N ASN A 230 -6.11 12.84 -42.34
CA ASN A 230 -5.61 11.47 -42.29
C ASN A 230 -4.09 11.44 -42.23
N VAL A 231 -3.56 10.80 -41.20
CA VAL A 231 -2.15 10.42 -41.04
C VAL A 231 -2.14 8.91 -40.85
N ILE A 232 -1.99 8.18 -41.95
CA ILE A 232 -2.18 6.73 -42.00
C ILE A 232 -0.90 6.06 -42.47
N ALA A 233 -0.41 5.09 -41.71
CA ALA A 233 0.74 4.28 -42.06
C ALA A 233 0.39 2.80 -42.00
N ALA A 234 0.97 2.00 -42.90
CA ALA A 234 0.96 0.56 -42.77
C ALA A 234 1.70 0.13 -41.49
N ASN A 235 2.90 0.68 -41.24
CA ASN A 235 3.80 0.22 -40.18
C ASN A 235 3.95 1.22 -39.01
N ASN A 236 4.48 2.43 -39.20
CA ASN A 236 4.64 3.37 -38.08
C ASN A 236 4.32 4.81 -38.46
N VAL A 237 3.79 5.56 -37.49
CA VAL A 237 3.72 7.03 -37.57
C VAL A 237 4.62 7.60 -36.50
N ARG A 238 5.51 8.52 -36.87
CA ARG A 238 6.28 9.32 -35.91
C ARG A 238 6.07 10.80 -36.17
N THR A 239 5.77 11.55 -35.11
CA THR A 239 5.53 13.00 -35.20
C THR A 239 6.47 13.78 -34.30
N ALA A 240 6.74 15.03 -34.71
CA ALA A 240 7.18 16.10 -33.81
C ALA A 240 5.93 16.69 -33.11
N GLU A 241 5.89 18.00 -32.92
CA GLU A 241 4.66 18.72 -32.58
C GLU A 241 3.61 18.54 -33.69
N PHE A 242 2.43 18.05 -33.33
CA PHE A 242 1.26 18.00 -34.21
C PHE A 242 0.18 18.90 -33.62
N LYS A 243 -0.15 19.97 -34.32
CA LYS A 243 -1.15 20.95 -33.90
C LYS A 243 -2.38 20.90 -34.81
N PHE A 244 -3.55 20.72 -34.23
CA PHE A 244 -4.83 20.81 -34.92
C PHE A 244 -5.71 21.87 -34.27
N GLU A 245 -6.28 22.77 -35.06
CA GLU A 245 -7.26 23.75 -34.61
C GLU A 245 -8.43 23.83 -35.59
N SER A 246 -9.66 23.66 -35.09
CA SER A 246 -10.86 23.72 -35.93
C SER A 246 -11.86 24.78 -35.50
N ASN A 247 -12.33 25.52 -36.51
CA ASN A 247 -13.52 26.36 -36.48
C ASN A 247 -14.64 25.83 -37.40
N ASN A 248 -14.57 24.55 -37.81
CA ASN A 248 -15.63 23.96 -38.63
C ASN A 248 -16.94 23.92 -37.84
N THR A 249 -18.06 24.16 -38.51
CA THR A 249 -19.39 24.15 -37.89
C THR A 249 -20.10 22.81 -38.00
N ASN A 250 -19.47 21.85 -38.67
CA ASN A 250 -19.91 20.46 -38.88
C ASN A 250 -18.76 19.50 -38.50
N ARG A 251 -18.85 18.22 -38.85
CA ARG A 251 -17.96 17.13 -38.38
C ARG A 251 -16.54 17.20 -38.94
N ASP A 252 -15.55 17.35 -38.08
CA ASP A 252 -14.17 17.02 -38.47
C ASP A 252 -13.79 15.64 -37.96
N THR A 253 -13.21 14.80 -38.83
CA THR A 253 -12.63 13.53 -38.41
C THR A 253 -11.11 13.63 -38.55
N THR A 254 -10.38 13.34 -37.48
CA THR A 254 -8.93 13.23 -37.52
C THR A 254 -8.51 11.81 -37.21
N ASN A 255 -7.79 11.19 -38.13
CA ASN A 255 -7.28 9.83 -38.02
C ASN A 255 -5.76 9.86 -37.97
N VAL A 256 -5.18 9.40 -36.87
CA VAL A 256 -3.75 9.11 -36.73
C VAL A 256 -3.63 7.61 -36.48
N ILE A 257 -3.33 6.87 -37.53
CA ILE A 257 -3.50 5.41 -37.54
C ILE A 257 -2.21 4.76 -38.02
N SER A 258 -1.68 3.85 -37.20
CA SER A 258 -0.81 2.79 -37.67
C SER A 258 -1.61 1.51 -37.82
N ARG A 259 -1.62 0.91 -39.00
CA ARG A 259 -2.44 -0.27 -39.28
C ARG A 259 -1.84 -1.53 -38.64
N LYS A 260 -0.52 -1.71 -38.72
CA LYS A 260 0.18 -2.94 -38.32
C LYS A 260 1.26 -2.75 -37.25
N GLY A 261 1.88 -1.57 -37.16
CA GLY A 261 2.91 -1.32 -36.15
C GLY A 261 2.49 -0.24 -35.16
N ASP A 262 3.45 0.61 -34.79
CA ASP A 262 3.32 1.47 -33.60
C ASP A 262 3.10 2.96 -33.96
N LEU A 263 2.51 3.70 -33.02
CA LEU A 263 2.47 5.16 -33.05
C LEU A 263 3.52 5.74 -32.12
N TYR A 264 4.28 6.72 -32.60
CA TYR A 264 5.34 7.43 -31.87
C TYR A 264 5.09 8.94 -31.92
N LEU A 265 4.14 9.41 -31.10
CA LEU A 265 3.71 10.80 -31.10
C LEU A 265 4.65 11.66 -30.25
N GLY A 266 5.31 12.62 -30.88
CA GLY A 266 6.28 13.50 -30.24
C GLY A 266 7.68 12.90 -30.06
N TYR A 267 8.00 11.84 -30.80
CA TYR A 267 9.30 11.14 -30.76
C TYR A 267 10.29 11.66 -31.82
N SER A 268 9.96 12.70 -32.59
CA SER A 268 10.87 13.37 -33.54
C SER A 268 11.89 14.29 -32.85
N VAL A 269 12.66 13.76 -31.90
CA VAL A 269 13.78 14.49 -31.27
C VAL A 269 14.93 14.58 -32.26
N LYS A 270 15.50 15.78 -32.45
CA LYS A 270 16.59 16.07 -33.42
C LYS A 270 16.44 15.40 -34.79
N ALA A 271 15.21 15.28 -35.28
CA ALA A 271 14.95 14.63 -36.56
C ALA A 271 15.58 15.41 -37.74
N PRO A 272 15.93 14.74 -38.85
CA PRO A 272 16.56 15.38 -40.00
C PRO A 272 15.60 16.30 -40.74
N VAL A 273 16.07 17.50 -41.08
CA VAL A 273 15.35 18.54 -41.84
C VAL A 273 16.31 19.27 -42.79
N TYR A 274 15.77 20.08 -43.70
CA TYR A 274 16.55 20.84 -44.66
C TYR A 274 16.27 22.34 -44.52
N ALA A 275 17.28 23.10 -44.11
CA ALA A 275 17.20 24.55 -43.93
C ALA A 275 17.86 25.24 -45.13
N SER A 276 17.08 26.01 -45.91
CA SER A 276 17.56 26.71 -47.11
C SER A 276 18.35 25.82 -48.08
N GLY A 277 17.92 24.57 -48.24
CA GLY A 277 18.57 23.58 -49.11
C GLY A 277 19.77 22.85 -48.50
N SER A 278 20.12 23.09 -47.23
CA SER A 278 21.20 22.39 -46.52
C SER A 278 20.62 21.42 -45.49
N ALA A 279 21.10 20.18 -45.49
CA ALA A 279 20.71 19.17 -44.50
C ALA A 279 21.16 19.58 -43.08
N THR A 280 20.25 19.47 -42.12
CA THR A 280 20.47 19.76 -40.70
C THR A 280 19.52 18.92 -39.83
N ASN A 281 19.43 19.24 -38.54
CA ASN A 281 18.53 18.60 -37.59
C ASN A 281 17.69 19.65 -36.87
N THR A 282 16.52 19.25 -36.42
CA THR A 282 15.70 20.12 -35.57
C THR A 282 16.34 20.34 -34.20
N SER A 283 15.91 21.40 -33.51
CA SER A 283 16.27 21.65 -32.10
C SER A 283 15.26 21.10 -31.10
N TRP A 284 14.25 20.36 -31.55
CA TRP A 284 13.16 19.84 -30.70
C TRP A 284 13.69 18.81 -29.69
N ASN A 285 13.27 18.95 -28.43
CA ASN A 285 13.35 17.91 -27.41
C ASN A 285 11.95 17.32 -27.10
N PHE A 286 11.84 16.35 -26.19
CA PHE A 286 10.54 15.76 -25.86
C PHE A 286 9.50 16.79 -25.35
N ASP A 287 9.90 17.79 -24.56
CA ASP A 287 8.97 18.80 -24.04
C ASP A 287 8.42 19.70 -25.15
N ASP A 288 9.19 19.93 -26.21
CA ASP A 288 8.74 20.75 -27.33
C ASP A 288 7.75 19.98 -28.25
N ASN A 289 7.78 18.65 -28.20
CA ASN A 289 7.00 17.78 -29.07
C ASN A 289 5.69 17.34 -28.38
N LEU A 290 4.57 18.00 -28.68
CA LEU A 290 3.24 17.67 -28.15
C LEU A 290 2.22 17.41 -29.26
N PHE A 291 1.23 16.57 -28.96
CA PHE A 291 0.01 16.47 -29.76
C PHE A 291 -1.02 17.46 -29.21
N ASP A 292 -1.20 18.60 -29.85
CA ASP A 292 -2.09 19.69 -29.42
C ASP A 292 -3.35 19.74 -30.31
N TYR A 293 -4.51 19.50 -29.70
CA TYR A 293 -5.76 19.30 -30.43
C TYR A 293 -6.90 20.18 -29.92
N LYS A 294 -7.37 21.11 -30.75
CA LYS A 294 -8.34 22.13 -30.36
C LYS A 294 -9.54 22.19 -31.28
N VAL A 295 -10.74 22.22 -30.69
CA VAL A 295 -12.02 22.40 -31.40
C VAL A 295 -12.77 23.57 -30.76
N ASN A 296 -12.99 24.63 -31.53
CA ASN A 296 -13.55 25.90 -31.02
C ASN A 296 -15.09 25.99 -31.13
N VAL A 297 -15.73 25.13 -31.92
CA VAL A 297 -17.15 25.26 -32.28
C VAL A 297 -17.99 24.10 -31.72
N PRO A 298 -19.01 24.35 -30.86
CA PRO A 298 -19.77 23.29 -30.20
C PRO A 298 -20.58 22.39 -31.14
N SER A 299 -20.98 22.90 -32.31
CA SER A 299 -21.74 22.11 -33.30
C SER A 299 -20.86 21.14 -34.10
N ASN A 300 -19.54 21.19 -33.95
CA ASN A 300 -18.65 20.19 -34.53
C ASN A 300 -18.80 18.88 -33.74
N ASP A 301 -19.57 17.93 -34.28
CA ASP A 301 -19.80 16.60 -33.72
C ASP A 301 -18.90 15.53 -34.37
N GLY A 302 -17.67 15.93 -34.72
CA GLY A 302 -16.61 15.08 -35.27
C GLY A 302 -15.91 14.19 -34.24
N GLU A 303 -14.74 13.63 -34.59
CA GLU A 303 -13.99 12.72 -33.71
C GLU A 303 -12.47 12.71 -33.94
N LEU A 304 -11.72 12.35 -32.89
CA LEU A 304 -10.28 12.12 -32.93
C LEU A 304 -9.99 10.63 -32.71
N ASN A 305 -9.32 10.00 -33.68
CA ASN A 305 -8.91 8.60 -33.65
C ASN A 305 -7.38 8.50 -33.63
N ILE A 306 -6.84 7.90 -32.57
CA ILE A 306 -5.43 7.52 -32.40
C ILE A 306 -5.41 5.99 -32.24
N LYS A 307 -5.00 5.26 -33.28
CA LYS A 307 -5.15 3.79 -33.33
C LYS A 307 -3.89 3.10 -33.84
N ALA A 308 -3.53 1.97 -33.23
CA ALA A 308 -2.40 1.15 -33.68
C ALA A 308 -2.78 -0.33 -33.83
N GLY A 309 -2.18 -1.02 -34.80
CA GLY A 309 -2.09 -2.48 -34.92
C GLY A 309 -3.36 -3.30 -35.23
N TRP A 310 -4.48 -2.66 -35.57
CA TRP A 310 -5.75 -3.34 -35.86
C TRP A 310 -5.71 -4.31 -37.05
N ASP A 311 -4.86 -4.07 -38.04
CA ASP A 311 -4.72 -4.96 -39.21
C ASP A 311 -3.76 -6.13 -38.96
N ASP A 312 -2.97 -6.04 -37.90
CA ASP A 312 -2.14 -7.15 -37.41
C ASP A 312 -2.88 -8.06 -36.44
N ALA A 313 -4.10 -7.68 -36.03
CA ALA A 313 -4.90 -8.45 -35.11
C ALA A 313 -5.34 -9.80 -35.72
N LYS A 314 -5.01 -10.89 -35.02
CA LYS A 314 -5.35 -12.26 -35.45
C LYS A 314 -6.33 -12.93 -34.48
N PRO A 315 -7.11 -13.94 -34.93
CA PRO A 315 -7.95 -14.73 -34.04
C PRO A 315 -7.18 -15.41 -32.89
N THR A 316 -5.92 -15.77 -33.14
CA THR A 316 -5.00 -16.34 -32.16
C THR A 316 -3.76 -15.45 -32.09
N MET A 317 -3.53 -14.83 -30.92
CA MET A 317 -2.38 -13.97 -30.66
C MET A 317 -1.08 -14.79 -30.63
N THR A 318 0.03 -14.18 -31.04
CA THR A 318 1.36 -14.79 -30.88
C THR A 318 1.67 -15.18 -29.42
N ALA A 319 2.47 -16.23 -29.28
CA ALA A 319 3.06 -16.68 -28.01
C ALA A 319 4.52 -16.22 -27.86
N THR A 320 5.10 -15.57 -28.88
CA THR A 320 6.46 -15.05 -28.86
C THR A 320 6.43 -13.52 -28.80
N PRO A 321 7.26 -12.89 -27.94
CA PRO A 321 7.35 -11.44 -27.85
C PRO A 321 7.70 -10.77 -29.19
N GLY A 322 7.11 -9.60 -29.44
CA GLY A 322 7.34 -8.83 -30.67
C GLY A 322 6.35 -7.68 -30.83
N MET A 323 6.15 -7.24 -32.07
CA MET A 323 5.36 -6.03 -32.40
C MET A 323 3.90 -6.29 -32.81
N GLU A 324 3.43 -7.54 -32.71
CA GLU A 324 2.07 -7.90 -33.12
C GLU A 324 1.01 -7.17 -32.26
N GLY A 325 0.00 -6.61 -32.91
CA GLY A 325 -1.10 -5.89 -32.26
C GLY A 325 -0.85 -4.39 -32.05
N GLY A 326 0.40 -3.92 -32.21
CA GLY A 326 0.78 -2.51 -32.18
C GLY A 326 0.68 -1.82 -30.81
N ASN A 327 1.38 -0.71 -30.66
CA ASN A 327 1.45 0.09 -29.44
C ASN A 327 1.31 1.58 -29.74
N VAL A 328 0.96 2.37 -28.71
CA VAL A 328 0.87 3.83 -28.82
C VAL A 328 1.81 4.45 -27.78
N TYR A 329 2.89 5.06 -28.27
CA TYR A 329 3.84 5.82 -27.48
C TYR A 329 3.64 7.31 -27.73
N PHE A 330 3.52 8.09 -26.66
CA PHE A 330 3.43 9.54 -26.78
C PHE A 330 4.17 10.27 -25.66
N THR A 331 4.75 11.43 -25.99
CA THR A 331 5.26 12.37 -24.99
C THR A 331 4.10 12.96 -24.20
N GLY A 332 3.25 13.76 -24.86
CA GLY A 332 2.08 14.37 -24.26
C GLY A 332 0.95 14.62 -25.26
N ILE A 333 -0.28 14.33 -24.84
CA ILE A 333 -1.50 14.66 -25.58
C ILE A 333 -2.23 15.76 -24.83
N LYS A 334 -2.50 16.86 -25.52
CA LYS A 334 -3.26 18.00 -25.03
C LYS A 334 -4.50 18.21 -25.86
N THR A 335 -5.66 18.32 -25.22
CA THR A 335 -6.91 18.67 -25.90
C THR A 335 -7.53 19.93 -25.30
N ASP A 336 -8.19 20.72 -26.13
CA ASP A 336 -9.07 21.82 -25.74
C ASP A 336 -10.34 21.75 -26.59
N LEU A 337 -11.28 20.92 -26.13
CA LEU A 337 -12.56 20.72 -26.76
C LEU A 337 -13.56 21.69 -26.16
N ILE A 338 -14.21 22.50 -27.00
CA ILE A 338 -15.17 23.51 -26.54
C ILE A 338 -16.30 22.89 -25.71
N ALA A 339 -16.62 23.55 -24.60
CA ALA A 339 -17.73 23.18 -23.73
C ALA A 339 -19.06 23.06 -24.50
N THR A 340 -19.93 22.19 -24.03
CA THR A 340 -21.22 21.79 -24.59
C THR A 340 -21.17 21.07 -25.95
N GLY A 341 -20.01 21.02 -26.60
CA GLY A 341 -19.77 20.23 -27.81
C GLY A 341 -19.80 18.73 -27.55
N LYS A 342 -19.78 17.92 -28.61
CA LYS A 342 -19.76 16.44 -28.53
C LYS A 342 -18.69 15.89 -29.47
N TYR A 343 -17.45 15.83 -28.98
CA TYR A 343 -16.30 15.42 -29.78
C TYR A 343 -15.55 14.27 -29.09
N PRO A 344 -15.88 13.00 -29.38
CA PRO A 344 -15.20 11.85 -28.78
C PRO A 344 -13.72 11.74 -29.21
N THR A 345 -12.92 11.13 -28.35
CA THR A 345 -11.52 10.84 -28.57
C THR A 345 -11.23 9.37 -28.26
N PHE A 346 -10.61 8.67 -29.19
CA PHE A 346 -10.26 7.25 -29.08
C PHE A 346 -8.75 7.08 -29.17
N ILE A 347 -8.14 6.49 -28.13
CA ILE A 347 -6.75 6.04 -28.10
C ILE A 347 -6.78 4.53 -27.88
N THR A 348 -6.61 3.74 -28.93
CA THR A 348 -6.96 2.30 -28.86
C THR A 348 -6.02 1.39 -29.62
N ILE A 349 -5.71 0.24 -29.02
CA ILE A 349 -5.03 -0.89 -29.66
C ILE A 349 -5.83 -2.19 -29.44
N PRO A 350 -5.75 -3.19 -30.34
CA PRO A 350 -6.43 -4.48 -30.15
C PRO A 350 -5.75 -5.33 -29.07
N TYR A 351 -4.42 -5.32 -29.01
CA TYR A 351 -3.59 -6.00 -28.01
C TYR A 351 -2.13 -5.61 -28.19
N SER A 352 -1.27 -6.01 -27.24
CA SER A 352 0.18 -5.94 -27.41
C SER A 352 0.82 -7.33 -27.29
N SER A 353 1.86 -7.57 -28.09
CA SER A 353 2.76 -8.72 -27.91
C SER A 353 4.16 -8.32 -27.41
N GLU A 354 4.39 -7.07 -27.06
CA GLU A 354 5.71 -6.59 -26.63
C GLU A 354 6.14 -7.30 -25.34
N TYR A 355 5.18 -7.50 -24.44
CA TYR A 355 5.34 -8.37 -23.28
C TYR A 355 4.30 -9.49 -23.29
N ILE A 356 4.79 -10.72 -23.15
CA ILE A 356 3.96 -11.92 -22.97
C ILE A 356 4.51 -12.66 -21.77
N CYS A 357 3.61 -13.05 -20.89
CA CYS A 357 4.04 -13.72 -19.69
C CYS A 357 4.57 -15.12 -19.93
N ASP A 358 5.58 -15.50 -19.14
CA ASP A 358 6.34 -16.75 -19.24
C ASP A 358 7.06 -17.00 -20.58
N ALA A 359 6.99 -16.06 -21.53
CA ALA A 359 7.55 -16.22 -22.89
C ALA A 359 8.96 -15.63 -23.05
N HIS A 360 9.35 -14.67 -22.20
CA HIS A 360 10.63 -13.97 -22.30
C HIS A 360 11.76 -14.70 -21.57
N VAL A 361 11.58 -14.98 -20.28
CA VAL A 361 12.57 -15.67 -19.44
C VAL A 361 11.85 -16.69 -18.55
N SER A 362 12.26 -17.96 -18.65
CA SER A 362 11.68 -19.03 -17.83
C SER A 362 11.92 -18.76 -16.33
N GLY A 363 10.84 -18.73 -15.55
CA GLY A 363 10.88 -18.50 -14.10
C GLY A 363 10.85 -17.03 -13.65
N GLU A 364 10.69 -16.08 -14.59
CA GLU A 364 10.51 -14.66 -14.28
C GLU A 364 9.02 -14.30 -14.20
N SER A 365 8.52 -14.03 -12.99
CA SER A 365 7.15 -13.59 -12.67
C SER A 365 7.06 -12.06 -12.65
N LEU A 366 5.85 -11.46 -12.69
CA LEU A 366 5.68 -10.01 -12.75
C LEU A 366 6.35 -9.31 -11.57
N HIS A 367 6.23 -9.87 -10.37
CA HIS A 367 6.82 -9.31 -9.16
C HIS A 367 8.36 -9.35 -9.10
N ASN A 368 9.03 -10.18 -9.92
CA ASN A 368 10.47 -10.41 -9.87
C ASN A 368 11.21 -10.10 -11.19
N ARG A 369 10.56 -9.38 -12.12
CA ARG A 369 11.11 -9.01 -13.44
C ARG A 369 12.41 -8.21 -13.34
N LYS A 370 13.47 -8.76 -13.91
CA LYS A 370 14.81 -8.18 -14.05
C LYS A 370 15.14 -7.81 -15.49
N ASN A 371 14.90 -8.71 -16.45
CA ASN A 371 15.31 -8.54 -17.85
C ASN A 371 14.19 -7.97 -18.72
N THR A 372 12.94 -8.13 -18.30
CA THR A 372 11.75 -7.88 -19.12
C THR A 372 10.93 -6.66 -18.68
N TYR A 373 11.45 -5.91 -17.72
CA TYR A 373 10.81 -4.72 -17.17
C TYR A 373 10.50 -3.66 -18.25
N GLN A 374 11.47 -3.34 -19.12
CA GLN A 374 11.27 -2.33 -20.16
C GLN A 374 10.25 -2.78 -21.20
N ALA A 375 10.31 -4.05 -21.63
CA ALA A 375 9.34 -4.62 -22.57
C ALA A 375 7.91 -4.56 -22.01
N TYR A 376 7.75 -4.80 -20.70
CA TYR A 376 6.46 -4.65 -20.06
C TYR A 376 6.00 -3.18 -19.99
N GLU A 377 6.86 -2.25 -19.56
CA GLU A 377 6.50 -0.82 -19.51
C GLU A 377 6.23 -0.22 -20.90
N HIS A 378 6.70 -0.86 -21.97
CA HIS A 378 6.45 -0.45 -23.36
C HIS A 378 5.37 -1.28 -24.07
N SER A 379 4.71 -2.19 -23.37
CA SER A 379 3.61 -2.99 -23.90
C SER A 379 2.30 -2.24 -23.68
N GLY A 380 1.75 -1.57 -24.69
CA GLY A 380 0.42 -0.95 -24.65
C GLY A 380 0.36 0.53 -25.04
N ILE A 381 -0.39 1.32 -24.28
CA ILE A 381 -0.60 2.76 -24.46
C ILE A 381 0.19 3.51 -23.39
N ILE A 382 1.30 4.13 -23.80
CA ILE A 382 2.33 4.65 -22.90
C ILE A 382 2.54 6.15 -23.16
N GLY A 383 2.19 6.96 -22.16
CA GLY A 383 2.34 8.41 -22.15
C GLY A 383 3.50 8.88 -21.29
N GLY A 384 4.09 10.02 -21.65
CA GLY A 384 5.20 10.62 -20.91
C GLY A 384 6.55 9.96 -21.20
N VAL A 385 6.72 9.36 -22.38
CA VAL A 385 7.92 8.60 -22.75
C VAL A 385 8.07 7.38 -21.83
N GLY A 386 9.20 7.23 -21.13
CA GLY A 386 9.36 6.22 -20.09
C GLY A 386 9.17 6.81 -18.70
N ALA A 387 9.21 5.93 -17.70
CA ALA A 387 9.06 6.27 -16.30
C ALA A 387 9.95 7.45 -15.85
N CYS A 388 9.37 8.38 -15.07
CA CYS A 388 9.94 9.69 -14.77
C CYS A 388 10.05 10.65 -15.97
N GLY A 389 9.52 10.36 -17.15
CA GLY A 389 9.83 11.14 -18.34
C GLY A 389 11.16 10.78 -19.00
N TYR A 390 11.81 9.68 -18.59
CA TYR A 390 13.09 9.22 -19.16
C TYR A 390 12.87 7.96 -19.98
N GLU A 391 13.34 8.00 -21.24
CA GLU A 391 13.30 6.84 -22.13
C GLU A 391 14.36 5.81 -21.74
N GLY A 392 13.90 4.74 -21.08
CA GLY A 392 14.76 3.72 -20.50
C GLY A 392 15.38 2.77 -21.52
N ASP A 393 14.78 2.65 -22.72
CA ASP A 393 15.19 1.66 -23.71
C ASP A 393 15.11 2.16 -25.16
N TRP A 394 15.60 3.39 -25.39
CA TRP A 394 15.63 4.01 -26.72
C TRP A 394 16.17 3.10 -27.82
N ALA A 395 17.18 2.28 -27.50
CA ALA A 395 17.90 1.42 -28.43
C ALA A 395 17.02 0.34 -29.09
N HIS A 396 15.95 -0.11 -28.42
CA HIS A 396 15.02 -1.11 -28.92
C HIS A 396 13.74 -0.51 -29.50
N TYR A 397 13.39 0.73 -29.12
CA TYR A 397 12.18 1.43 -29.59
C TYR A 397 12.53 2.56 -30.55
N GLY A 398 12.52 3.81 -30.08
CA GLY A 398 12.60 4.98 -30.95
C GLY A 398 13.85 5.04 -31.84
N SER A 399 14.99 4.50 -31.42
CA SER A 399 16.21 4.49 -32.24
C SER A 399 16.13 3.57 -33.47
N LYS A 400 15.13 2.70 -33.56
CA LYS A 400 14.94 1.80 -34.70
C LYS A 400 14.24 2.48 -35.88
N LEU A 401 13.64 3.64 -35.66
CA LEU A 401 12.99 4.43 -36.71
C LEU A 401 14.02 5.18 -37.56
N ILE A 402 13.68 5.46 -38.83
CA ILE A 402 14.56 6.23 -39.71
C ILE A 402 14.67 7.67 -39.20
N GLY A 403 15.89 8.20 -39.20
CA GLY A 403 16.17 9.59 -38.84
C GLY A 403 16.04 9.90 -37.34
N SER A 404 16.07 8.88 -36.48
CA SER A 404 16.00 9.06 -35.03
C SER A 404 17.29 9.63 -34.43
N ALA A 405 17.13 10.38 -33.33
CA ALA A 405 18.23 10.91 -32.54
C ALA A 405 19.12 9.82 -31.91
N ALA A 406 20.36 10.19 -31.56
CA ALA A 406 21.19 9.39 -30.69
C ALA A 406 20.63 9.42 -29.25
N ALA A 407 20.83 8.34 -28.49
CA ALA A 407 20.37 8.27 -27.09
C ALA A 407 20.92 9.41 -26.20
N SER A 408 22.13 9.91 -26.51
CA SER A 408 22.77 11.03 -25.80
C SER A 408 22.07 12.38 -26.01
N ASP A 409 21.19 12.48 -27.00
CA ASP A 409 20.46 13.71 -27.32
C ASP A 409 19.10 13.80 -26.62
N LEU A 410 18.67 12.73 -25.95
CA LEU A 410 17.38 12.66 -25.28
C LEU A 410 17.41 13.42 -23.96
N ALA A 411 16.52 14.40 -23.83
CA ALA A 411 16.22 15.05 -22.57
C ALA A 411 15.09 14.31 -21.83
N ARG A 412 14.86 14.66 -20.57
CA ARG A 412 13.70 14.18 -19.81
C ARG A 412 12.44 14.97 -20.24
N PHE A 413 11.32 14.28 -20.40
CA PHE A 413 10.00 14.91 -20.54
C PHE A 413 9.49 15.34 -19.15
N THR A 414 8.98 16.57 -19.05
CA THR A 414 8.58 17.19 -17.77
C THR A 414 7.14 17.66 -17.75
N LYS A 415 6.46 17.68 -18.89
CA LYS A 415 5.03 18.04 -18.99
C LYS A 415 4.13 16.85 -18.61
N LYS A 416 2.83 17.11 -18.45
CA LYS A 416 1.82 16.06 -18.22
C LYS A 416 1.74 15.13 -19.43
N SER A 417 1.63 13.82 -19.18
CA SER A 417 1.42 12.84 -20.24
C SER A 417 0.07 13.08 -20.94
N LEU A 418 -0.96 13.38 -20.15
CA LEU A 418 -2.30 13.64 -20.66
C LEU A 418 -2.88 14.92 -20.03
N ASP A 419 -3.18 15.92 -20.85
CA ASP A 419 -3.88 17.15 -20.46
C ASP A 419 -5.16 17.24 -21.30
N TYR A 420 -6.22 16.61 -20.81
CA TYR A 420 -7.46 16.41 -21.57
C TYR A 420 -8.56 17.35 -21.07
N LYS A 421 -8.82 18.40 -21.84
CA LYS A 421 -9.99 19.26 -21.65
C LYS A 421 -11.11 18.84 -22.59
N GLY A 422 -12.03 18.06 -22.04
CA GLY A 422 -13.11 17.37 -22.74
C GLY A 422 -14.45 18.12 -22.77
N ASN A 423 -15.45 17.50 -23.41
CA ASN A 423 -16.82 17.99 -23.52
C ASN A 423 -17.84 16.84 -23.34
N LYS A 424 -18.98 16.83 -24.03
CA LYS A 424 -19.95 15.71 -23.95
C LYS A 424 -19.46 14.44 -24.64
N GLY A 425 -18.41 14.52 -25.47
CA GLY A 425 -17.73 13.38 -26.07
C GLY A 425 -16.96 12.58 -25.02
N HIS A 426 -16.81 11.27 -25.25
CA HIS A 426 -16.06 10.40 -24.35
C HIS A 426 -14.57 10.43 -24.71
N LEU A 427 -13.72 10.33 -23.69
CA LEU A 427 -12.35 9.87 -23.84
C LEU A 427 -12.32 8.37 -23.60
N THR A 428 -11.90 7.60 -24.60
CA THR A 428 -11.69 6.15 -24.49
C THR A 428 -10.22 5.82 -24.72
N VAL A 429 -9.58 5.26 -23.72
CA VAL A 429 -8.22 4.70 -23.75
C VAL A 429 -8.34 3.19 -23.53
N ASP A 430 -8.31 2.40 -24.59
CA ASP A 430 -8.46 0.93 -24.52
C ASP A 430 -7.18 0.25 -25.05
N ALA A 431 -6.45 -0.38 -24.14
CA ALA A 431 -5.20 -1.09 -24.46
C ALA A 431 -5.41 -2.54 -24.90
N GLY A 432 -6.66 -2.96 -25.11
CA GLY A 432 -6.96 -4.29 -25.64
C GLY A 432 -6.47 -5.41 -24.71
N LYS A 433 -5.95 -6.50 -25.28
CA LYS A 433 -5.33 -7.59 -24.50
C LYS A 433 -3.83 -7.41 -24.28
N ARG A 434 -3.30 -7.72 -23.09
CA ARG A 434 -1.87 -7.65 -22.70
C ARG A 434 -1.22 -6.26 -22.81
N GLY A 435 -1.99 -5.24 -23.18
CA GLY A 435 -1.54 -3.86 -23.25
C GLY A 435 -1.73 -3.18 -21.90
N ASN A 436 -0.68 -2.56 -21.38
CA ASN A 436 -0.75 -1.70 -20.22
C ASN A 436 -1.23 -0.30 -20.64
N ILE A 437 -1.80 0.45 -19.70
CA ILE A 437 -2.01 1.89 -19.83
C ILE A 437 -1.14 2.57 -18.79
N ILE A 438 -0.11 3.30 -19.23
CA ILE A 438 0.84 3.95 -18.32
C ILE A 438 0.94 5.44 -18.64
N MET A 439 0.72 6.29 -17.65
CA MET A 439 0.96 7.74 -17.75
C MET A 439 2.15 8.09 -16.86
N ASN A 440 3.34 8.22 -17.44
CA ASN A 440 4.58 8.30 -16.68
C ASN A 440 4.82 9.65 -15.97
N THR A 441 4.15 10.72 -16.43
CA THR A 441 4.34 12.10 -15.94
C THR A 441 3.00 12.77 -15.57
N GLY A 442 2.03 11.99 -15.12
CA GLY A 442 0.76 12.50 -14.60
C GLY A 442 -0.27 12.85 -15.66
N GLY A 443 -1.45 13.24 -15.18
CA GLY A 443 -2.62 13.53 -16.00
C GLY A 443 -3.48 14.67 -15.45
N LEU A 444 -4.26 15.30 -16.32
CA LEU A 444 -5.35 16.21 -15.99
C LEU A 444 -6.55 15.89 -16.88
N LEU A 445 -7.70 15.64 -16.25
CA LEU A 445 -8.99 15.52 -16.91
C LEU A 445 -9.89 16.67 -16.44
N ASP A 446 -10.36 17.47 -17.38
CA ASP A 446 -11.30 18.58 -17.15
C ASP A 446 -12.43 18.50 -18.18
N PHE A 447 -13.64 18.15 -17.76
CA PHE A 447 -14.78 18.05 -18.67
C PHE A 447 -15.69 19.27 -18.63
N GLN A 448 -15.29 20.38 -17.99
CA GLN A 448 -16.03 21.65 -18.02
C GLN A 448 -17.50 21.53 -17.55
N ASN A 449 -17.76 20.59 -16.63
CA ASN A 449 -19.06 20.16 -16.12
C ASN A 449 -19.99 19.49 -17.17
N ASP A 450 -19.45 19.05 -18.32
CA ASP A 450 -20.19 18.26 -19.31
C ASP A 450 -20.31 16.77 -18.95
N LYS A 451 -21.09 16.05 -19.77
CA LYS A 451 -21.51 14.65 -19.56
C LYS A 451 -20.58 13.60 -20.21
N GLY A 452 -19.40 13.99 -20.68
CA GLY A 452 -18.43 13.05 -21.25
C GLY A 452 -17.84 12.14 -20.18
N ASN A 453 -17.70 10.85 -20.49
CA ASN A 453 -16.98 9.90 -19.64
C ASN A 453 -15.50 9.88 -20.03
N ALA A 454 -14.64 9.52 -19.07
CA ALA A 454 -13.26 9.11 -19.32
C ALA A 454 -13.11 7.63 -18.96
N ILE A 455 -12.69 6.81 -19.91
CA ILE A 455 -12.69 5.36 -19.81
C ILE A 455 -11.29 4.85 -20.12
N PHE A 456 -10.67 4.18 -19.15
CA PHE A 456 -9.37 3.51 -19.27
C PHE A 456 -9.61 2.02 -19.07
N ARG A 457 -9.36 1.23 -20.11
CA ARG A 457 -9.67 -0.21 -20.12
C ARG A 457 -8.50 -1.03 -20.64
N THR A 458 -8.25 -2.15 -19.99
CA THR A 458 -7.34 -3.19 -20.47
C THR A 458 -7.81 -4.58 -20.04
N ARG A 459 -7.39 -5.59 -20.81
CA ARG A 459 -7.55 -7.01 -20.51
C ARG A 459 -6.14 -7.60 -20.41
N GLU A 460 -5.85 -8.37 -19.38
CA GLU A 460 -4.54 -9.03 -19.21
C GLU A 460 -3.32 -8.08 -19.14
N GLY A 461 -3.54 -6.78 -18.85
CA GLY A 461 -2.53 -5.75 -18.67
C GLY A 461 -2.91 -4.83 -17.50
N ASP A 462 -2.01 -3.93 -17.10
CA ASP A 462 -2.19 -3.08 -15.92
C ASP A 462 -2.48 -1.63 -16.31
N ILE A 463 -3.17 -0.92 -15.42
CA ILE A 463 -3.37 0.53 -15.50
C ILE A 463 -2.52 1.19 -14.43
N ASP A 464 -1.63 2.09 -14.83
CA ASP A 464 -0.70 2.77 -13.93
C ASP A 464 -0.63 4.27 -14.23
N MET A 465 -1.27 5.05 -13.37
CA MET A 465 -1.28 6.50 -13.43
C MET A 465 -0.21 7.03 -12.48
N ARG A 466 0.97 7.30 -13.01
CA ARG A 466 2.12 7.81 -12.26
C ARG A 466 2.11 9.32 -12.23
N ASP A 467 2.76 9.89 -11.22
CA ASP A 467 2.75 11.32 -10.94
C ASP A 467 1.31 11.85 -10.73
N PRO A 468 1.12 13.12 -10.32
CA PRO A 468 -0.21 13.62 -9.97
C PRO A 468 -1.20 13.46 -11.12
N PHE A 469 -2.29 12.72 -10.86
CA PHE A 469 -3.42 12.56 -11.77
C PHE A 469 -4.67 13.24 -11.20
N ASP A 470 -5.13 14.27 -11.88
CA ASP A 470 -6.26 15.09 -11.45
C ASP A 470 -7.47 14.87 -12.36
N ALA A 471 -8.66 14.74 -11.78
CA ALA A 471 -9.93 14.77 -12.50
C ALA A 471 -10.88 15.77 -11.82
N LYS A 472 -11.48 16.67 -12.61
CA LYS A 472 -12.36 17.74 -12.10
C LYS A 472 -13.42 18.13 -13.11
N GLU A 473 -14.45 18.83 -12.62
CA GLU A 473 -15.53 19.38 -13.45
C GLU A 473 -16.13 18.33 -14.38
N MET A 474 -16.43 17.14 -13.86
CA MET A 474 -17.01 16.04 -14.62
C MET A 474 -18.45 15.80 -14.15
N THR A 475 -19.42 15.86 -15.06
CA THR A 475 -20.78 15.33 -14.84
C THR A 475 -20.92 13.90 -15.37
N GLY A 476 -20.10 13.53 -16.37
CA GLY A 476 -19.88 12.13 -16.75
C GLY A 476 -18.86 11.44 -15.84
N SER A 477 -18.74 10.13 -15.95
CA SER A 477 -18.00 9.27 -15.02
C SER A 477 -16.58 8.96 -15.49
N LEU A 478 -15.70 8.66 -14.53
CA LEU A 478 -14.33 8.20 -14.74
C LEU A 478 -14.25 6.70 -14.41
N LEU A 479 -13.78 5.88 -15.36
CA LEU A 479 -13.65 4.43 -15.21
C LEU A 479 -12.21 4.00 -15.47
N PHE A 480 -11.60 3.31 -14.50
CA PHE A 480 -10.39 2.52 -14.67
C PHE A 480 -10.75 1.04 -14.52
N LEU A 481 -10.52 0.24 -15.56
CA LEU A 481 -10.95 -1.14 -15.61
C LEU A 481 -9.86 -2.05 -16.19
N ALA A 482 -9.12 -2.72 -15.30
CA ALA A 482 -8.15 -3.75 -15.65
C ALA A 482 -8.79 -5.12 -15.37
N GLN A 483 -9.46 -5.67 -16.39
CA GLN A 483 -10.30 -6.86 -16.18
C GLN A 483 -10.38 -7.73 -17.43
N ILE A 484 -10.38 -9.06 -17.25
CA ILE A 484 -10.70 -10.01 -18.33
C ILE A 484 -12.17 -9.90 -18.78
N GLU A 485 -12.41 -10.18 -20.07
CA GLU A 485 -13.76 -10.10 -20.64
C GLU A 485 -14.77 -11.04 -19.98
N ASP A 486 -14.32 -12.23 -19.58
CA ASP A 486 -15.15 -13.26 -18.98
C ASP A 486 -14.72 -13.51 -17.54
N LEU A 487 -15.43 -12.87 -16.61
CA LEU A 487 -15.19 -12.98 -15.16
C LEU A 487 -15.31 -14.42 -14.64
N GLY A 488 -16.04 -15.30 -15.35
CA GLY A 488 -16.13 -16.72 -14.99
C GLY A 488 -14.78 -17.44 -15.06
N LYS A 489 -13.80 -16.88 -15.78
CA LYS A 489 -12.45 -17.43 -15.87
C LYS A 489 -11.54 -17.07 -14.70
N LEU A 490 -11.91 -16.12 -13.83
CA LEU A 490 -11.15 -15.79 -12.63
C LEU A 490 -10.96 -17.01 -11.73
N ALA A 491 -11.99 -17.85 -11.63
CA ALA A 491 -11.96 -19.10 -10.88
C ALA A 491 -10.98 -20.16 -11.44
N ASN A 492 -10.36 -19.92 -12.60
CA ASN A 492 -9.31 -20.79 -13.16
C ASN A 492 -7.91 -20.24 -12.89
N ILE A 493 -7.79 -19.01 -12.40
CA ILE A 493 -6.50 -18.38 -12.11
C ILE A 493 -5.98 -18.94 -10.78
N GLY A 494 -4.94 -19.76 -10.89
CA GLY A 494 -4.27 -20.39 -9.76
C GLY A 494 -3.18 -19.52 -9.13
N VAL A 495 -2.55 -20.11 -8.12
CA VAL A 495 -1.45 -19.56 -7.33
C VAL A 495 -0.09 -19.72 -8.08
N CYS A 496 0.83 -18.76 -7.91
CA CYS A 496 2.24 -18.74 -8.38
C CYS A 496 2.44 -18.52 -9.88
N GLY A 497 1.43 -18.02 -10.60
CA GLY A 497 1.51 -17.79 -12.04
C GLY A 497 1.45 -16.31 -12.37
N CYS A 498 1.96 -15.92 -13.53
CA CYS A 498 1.82 -14.54 -13.98
C CYS A 498 0.36 -14.11 -14.19
N ASP A 499 -0.50 -15.04 -14.60
CA ASP A 499 -1.94 -14.78 -14.75
C ASP A 499 -2.59 -14.33 -13.44
N GLU A 500 -2.01 -14.70 -12.29
CA GLU A 500 -2.43 -14.25 -10.97
C GLU A 500 -2.09 -12.77 -10.72
N GLU A 501 -0.96 -12.34 -11.26
CA GLU A 501 -0.26 -11.10 -10.89
C GLU A 501 -0.62 -9.91 -11.80
N ARG A 502 -1.38 -10.11 -12.88
CA ARG A 502 -1.75 -9.05 -13.85
C ARG A 502 -3.12 -8.43 -13.54
N ASN A 503 -3.52 -7.45 -14.34
CA ASN A 503 -4.81 -6.75 -14.24
C ASN A 503 -4.94 -5.97 -12.93
N ASN A 504 -3.92 -5.15 -12.66
CA ASN A 504 -3.89 -4.25 -11.53
C ASN A 504 -4.24 -2.81 -11.94
N VAL A 505 -4.72 -2.03 -10.98
CA VAL A 505 -4.91 -0.58 -11.13
C VAL A 505 -4.12 0.18 -10.06
N TYR A 506 -3.22 1.04 -10.49
CA TYR A 506 -2.35 1.85 -9.64
C TYR A 506 -2.56 3.32 -9.93
N LEU A 507 -2.98 4.07 -8.90
CA LEU A 507 -3.20 5.51 -8.98
C LEU A 507 -2.28 6.23 -8.00
N GLN A 508 -1.15 6.73 -8.51
CA GLN A 508 -0.21 7.53 -7.74
C GLN A 508 -0.77 8.94 -7.55
N ASP A 509 -0.78 9.43 -6.31
CA ASP A 509 -1.17 10.82 -5.99
C ASP A 509 -2.46 11.28 -6.71
N PHE A 510 -3.55 10.51 -6.64
CA PHE A 510 -4.81 10.80 -7.35
C PHE A 510 -5.72 11.78 -6.60
N LYS A 511 -6.46 12.61 -7.34
CA LYS A 511 -7.50 13.50 -6.79
C LYS A 511 -8.64 13.62 -7.77
N TYR A 512 -9.83 13.49 -7.20
CA TYR A 512 -11.08 13.79 -7.85
C TYR A 512 -11.72 15.01 -7.19
N ILE A 513 -12.09 16.01 -7.98
CA ILE A 513 -12.84 17.18 -7.50
C ILE A 513 -14.26 17.06 -8.05
N ALA A 514 -15.20 16.75 -7.16
CA ALA A 514 -16.60 16.66 -7.52
C ALA A 514 -17.13 17.99 -8.08
N SER A 515 -17.99 17.91 -9.10
CA SER A 515 -18.65 19.07 -9.69
C SER A 515 -19.61 19.71 -8.68
N THR A 516 -19.54 21.03 -8.53
CA THR A 516 -20.46 21.81 -7.67
C THR A 516 -21.79 22.15 -8.36
N ALA A 517 -21.96 21.78 -9.63
CA ALA A 517 -23.12 22.11 -10.47
C ALA A 517 -24.37 21.23 -10.20
N ASN A 518 -24.59 20.82 -8.96
CA ASN A 518 -25.63 19.89 -8.47
C ASN A 518 -25.51 18.43 -8.92
N ASN A 519 -24.81 18.11 -10.03
CA ASN A 519 -24.54 16.73 -10.45
C ASN A 519 -23.04 16.55 -10.70
N SER A 520 -22.43 15.57 -10.04
CA SER A 520 -21.07 15.11 -10.29
C SER A 520 -21.07 13.73 -10.93
N GLY A 521 -20.01 13.46 -11.68
CA GLY A 521 -19.67 12.13 -12.17
C GLY A 521 -19.31 11.17 -11.06
N SER A 522 -19.27 9.89 -11.41
CA SER A 522 -18.81 8.82 -10.53
C SER A 522 -17.40 8.38 -10.90
N VAL A 523 -16.63 7.92 -9.91
CA VAL A 523 -15.32 7.29 -10.13
C VAL A 523 -15.44 5.79 -9.89
N PHE A 524 -15.02 4.99 -10.86
CA PHE A 524 -15.08 3.53 -10.82
C PHE A 524 -13.69 2.93 -11.06
N ILE A 525 -13.29 1.99 -10.21
CA ILE A 525 -12.01 1.28 -10.30
C ILE A 525 -12.25 -0.23 -10.19
N GLY A 526 -11.94 -0.98 -11.24
CA GLY A 526 -12.11 -2.44 -11.27
C GLY A 526 -10.79 -3.14 -11.63
N ALA A 527 -10.44 -4.19 -10.89
CA ALA A 527 -9.20 -4.94 -11.09
C ALA A 527 -9.39 -6.46 -10.86
N ASP A 528 -8.87 -7.31 -11.75
CA ASP A 528 -8.85 -8.76 -11.48
C ASP A 528 -7.85 -9.17 -10.40
N ASN A 529 -6.91 -8.30 -10.04
CA ASN A 529 -5.95 -8.55 -8.98
C ASN A 529 -5.99 -7.45 -7.92
N ASN A 530 -5.19 -6.39 -8.05
CA ASN A 530 -5.04 -5.38 -6.99
C ASN A 530 -5.39 -3.95 -7.43
N ILE A 531 -5.87 -3.16 -6.47
CA ILE A 531 -6.03 -1.71 -6.58
C ILE A 531 -5.12 -1.03 -5.54
N LYS A 532 -4.32 -0.06 -5.96
CA LYS A 532 -3.60 0.83 -5.02
C LYS A 532 -3.88 2.29 -5.28
N LEU A 533 -4.09 3.01 -4.18
CA LEU A 533 -4.46 4.42 -4.21
C LEU A 533 -3.49 5.27 -3.40
N ASN A 534 -3.08 6.39 -4.00
CA ASN A 534 -2.37 7.51 -3.37
C ASN A 534 -1.07 7.11 -2.68
N TYR A 535 -0.23 6.33 -3.36
CA TYR A 535 1.14 6.04 -2.89
C TYR A 535 2.13 7.14 -3.30
N GLY A 536 3.16 7.36 -2.48
CA GLY A 536 4.22 8.33 -2.71
C GLY A 536 5.18 7.82 -3.78
N GLY A 537 5.96 6.79 -3.50
CA GLY A 537 6.78 6.08 -4.48
C GLY A 537 7.05 4.67 -3.98
N LEU A 538 7.38 3.73 -4.86
CA LEU A 538 7.66 2.35 -4.43
C LEU A 538 9.18 2.07 -4.53
N THR A 539 9.72 1.53 -3.44
CA THR A 539 11.04 0.87 -3.43
C THR A 539 10.92 -0.52 -4.05
N ASN A 540 12.06 -1.10 -4.41
CA ASN A 540 12.25 -2.40 -5.05
C ASN A 540 11.49 -3.57 -4.42
N ILE A 541 11.23 -4.54 -5.32
CA ILE A 541 10.53 -5.83 -5.20
C ILE A 541 9.03 -5.67 -4.91
N GLY A 542 8.23 -5.94 -5.94
CA GLY A 542 6.85 -6.33 -5.73
C GLY A 542 6.80 -7.69 -5.05
N THR A 543 5.83 -7.92 -4.18
CA THR A 543 5.54 -9.29 -3.72
C THR A 543 4.68 -9.98 -4.75
N ARG A 544 4.51 -11.30 -4.63
CA ARG A 544 3.55 -12.00 -5.50
C ARG A 544 2.13 -11.45 -5.34
N GLN A 545 1.77 -11.06 -4.12
CA GLN A 545 0.51 -10.40 -3.81
C GLN A 545 0.49 -8.93 -4.24
N ASP A 546 1.62 -8.38 -4.64
CA ASP A 546 1.76 -6.99 -5.04
C ASP A 546 2.90 -6.84 -6.08
N PRO A 547 2.66 -7.26 -7.33
CA PRO A 547 3.73 -7.51 -8.30
C PRO A 547 4.34 -6.25 -8.93
N PHE A 548 4.01 -5.05 -8.43
CA PHE A 548 4.34 -3.79 -9.10
C PHE A 548 5.37 -2.93 -8.37
N LEU A 549 6.35 -2.44 -9.16
CA LEU A 549 7.57 -1.68 -8.83
C LEU A 549 8.68 -2.50 -8.15
N SER A 550 9.98 -2.33 -8.44
CA SER A 550 10.76 -1.49 -9.37
C SER A 550 12.12 -2.17 -9.49
N LYS A 551 12.80 -2.06 -10.65
CA LYS A 551 14.21 -2.46 -10.92
C LYS A 551 14.63 -3.91 -10.50
N PRO A 552 15.77 -4.42 -11.00
CA PRO A 552 16.24 -5.76 -10.65
C PRO A 552 16.31 -6.01 -9.13
N TYR A 553 15.90 -7.21 -8.69
CA TYR A 553 16.21 -7.72 -7.35
C TYR A 553 17.72 -7.70 -7.14
N GLU A 554 18.17 -6.90 -6.18
CA GLU A 554 19.57 -6.84 -5.77
C GLU A 554 19.66 -6.97 -4.25
N THR A 555 20.66 -7.72 -3.80
CA THR A 555 21.02 -7.82 -2.40
C THR A 555 22.39 -7.18 -2.15
N HIS A 556 22.56 -6.57 -0.98
CA HIS A 556 23.86 -6.31 -0.40
C HIS A 556 24.63 -7.62 -0.20
N SER A 557 25.95 -7.54 0.00
CA SER A 557 26.82 -8.72 0.20
C SER A 557 26.48 -9.56 1.44
N ASN A 558 25.70 -9.00 2.38
CA ASN A 558 25.19 -9.67 3.58
C ASN A 558 23.84 -10.38 3.37
N GLY A 559 23.28 -10.36 2.16
CA GLY A 559 21.98 -10.97 1.83
C GLY A 559 20.77 -10.05 2.01
N ALA A 560 20.93 -8.83 2.53
CA ALA A 560 19.84 -7.86 2.66
C ALA A 560 19.41 -7.28 1.30
N VAL A 561 18.12 -7.07 1.07
CA VAL A 561 17.61 -6.45 -0.16
C VAL A 561 18.00 -4.98 -0.22
N LYS A 562 18.49 -4.50 -1.38
CA LYS A 562 18.77 -3.08 -1.61
C LYS A 562 17.47 -2.31 -1.86
N LYS A 563 17.28 -1.17 -1.18
CA LYS A 563 16.26 -0.16 -1.52
C LYS A 563 16.64 0.61 -2.78
N ILE A 564 16.53 -0.05 -3.92
CA ILE A 564 16.58 0.59 -5.22
C ILE A 564 15.13 0.96 -5.58
N GLY A 565 14.88 1.91 -6.46
CA GLY A 565 13.52 2.24 -6.87
C GLY A 565 13.41 3.66 -7.38
N ARG A 566 12.18 4.10 -7.63
CA ARG A 566 11.89 5.47 -8.05
C ARG A 566 11.12 6.15 -6.93
N GLY A 567 11.80 7.03 -6.20
CA GLY A 567 11.14 7.85 -5.20
C GLY A 567 10.32 8.95 -5.86
N TYR A 568 9.61 9.71 -5.04
CA TYR A 568 8.64 10.70 -5.46
C TYR A 568 8.82 11.99 -4.67
N THR A 569 8.61 13.11 -5.33
CA THR A 569 8.68 14.45 -4.73
C THR A 569 7.27 14.94 -4.45
N ALA A 570 7.07 15.64 -3.33
CA ALA A 570 5.79 16.25 -3.01
C ALA A 570 5.29 17.14 -4.18
N GLY A 571 4.09 16.85 -4.68
CA GLY A 571 3.51 17.56 -5.84
C GLY A 571 3.95 17.04 -7.21
N GLY A 572 4.63 15.90 -7.26
CA GLY A 572 4.99 15.19 -8.49
C GLY A 572 6.47 15.23 -8.85
N GLY A 573 6.86 14.25 -9.68
CA GLY A 573 8.19 14.09 -10.23
C GLY A 573 9.08 13.17 -9.40
N CYS A 574 10.04 12.54 -10.09
CA CYS A 574 10.95 11.61 -9.45
C CYS A 574 11.86 12.25 -8.40
N GLY A 575 11.87 11.62 -7.23
CA GLY A 575 12.62 12.02 -6.04
C GLY A 575 13.21 10.82 -5.32
N THR A 576 13.51 11.00 -4.03
CA THR A 576 14.09 9.97 -3.17
C THR A 576 13.17 9.54 -2.03
N SER A 577 12.03 10.22 -1.87
CA SER A 577 11.04 9.83 -0.87
C SER A 577 10.23 8.66 -1.39
N TYR A 578 10.31 7.54 -0.71
CA TYR A 578 9.51 6.36 -0.98
C TYR A 578 8.37 6.30 0.04
N HIS A 579 7.42 5.39 -0.14
CA HIS A 579 6.60 5.05 1.01
C HIS A 579 7.48 4.35 2.06
N CYS A 580 7.46 4.82 3.30
CA CYS A 580 7.53 3.91 4.44
C CYS A 580 6.08 3.64 4.83
N ASP A 581 5.81 2.37 5.04
CA ASP A 581 4.52 1.79 5.38
C ASP A 581 3.71 2.53 6.46
N LEU A 582 4.33 3.36 7.33
CA LEU A 582 3.63 4.09 8.40
C LEU A 582 4.19 5.49 8.71
N ASP A 583 5.27 5.94 8.07
CA ASP A 583 5.83 7.28 8.31
C ASP A 583 5.40 8.29 7.23
N GLY A 584 4.47 9.16 7.63
CA GLY A 584 3.96 10.25 6.78
C GLY A 584 5.02 11.25 6.31
N SER A 585 6.25 11.19 6.86
CA SER A 585 7.38 11.99 6.43
C SER A 585 8.06 11.46 5.16
N GLU A 586 7.92 10.18 4.78
CA GLU A 586 8.45 9.67 3.51
C GLU A 586 7.38 9.53 2.42
N ASN A 587 6.13 9.15 2.75
CA ASN A 587 5.06 9.16 1.74
C ASN A 587 4.58 10.60 1.45
N LYS A 588 5.09 11.19 0.36
CA LYS A 588 4.80 12.55 -0.09
C LYS A 588 3.55 12.71 -0.98
N ALA A 589 2.78 11.66 -1.22
CA ALA A 589 1.50 11.79 -1.94
C ALA A 589 0.46 12.53 -1.09
N ARG A 590 -0.55 13.11 -1.74
CA ARG A 590 -1.70 13.75 -1.11
C ARG A 590 -2.69 12.73 -0.55
N ASP A 591 -3.46 13.20 0.42
CA ASP A 591 -4.57 12.45 0.96
C ASP A 591 -5.61 12.17 -0.13
N LEU A 592 -6.22 10.99 -0.07
CA LEU A 592 -7.34 10.62 -0.93
C LEU A 592 -8.62 11.23 -0.35
N GLU A 593 -8.89 12.46 -0.76
CA GLU A 593 -10.12 13.17 -0.39
C GLU A 593 -11.20 12.93 -1.45
N LEU A 594 -12.32 12.35 -1.02
CA LEU A 594 -13.51 12.08 -1.81
C LEU A 594 -14.67 12.90 -1.25
N ASN A 595 -14.70 14.18 -1.63
CA ASN A 595 -15.65 15.12 -1.09
C ASN A 595 -16.84 15.33 -2.04
N PHE A 596 -17.98 14.72 -1.71
CA PHE A 596 -19.25 14.89 -2.38
C PHE A 596 -20.26 15.68 -1.52
N ASN A 597 -19.85 16.35 -0.43
CA ASN A 597 -20.76 17.13 0.43
C ASN A 597 -21.39 18.32 -0.34
N GLY A 598 -22.46 18.86 0.22
CA GLY A 598 -23.00 20.18 -0.11
C GLY A 598 -24.09 20.07 -1.16
N SER A 599 -23.91 20.72 -2.30
CA SER A 599 -24.89 20.75 -3.38
C SER A 599 -24.86 19.51 -4.28
N VAL A 600 -23.92 18.58 -4.09
CA VAL A 600 -23.78 17.40 -4.98
C VAL A 600 -24.94 16.41 -4.74
N THR A 601 -25.76 16.22 -5.76
CA THR A 601 -26.93 15.32 -5.73
C THR A 601 -26.72 14.00 -6.48
N SER A 602 -25.63 13.86 -7.22
CA SER A 602 -25.21 12.59 -7.86
C SER A 602 -23.70 12.52 -7.93
N GLY A 603 -23.15 11.31 -7.95
CA GLY A 603 -21.71 11.07 -7.90
C GLY A 603 -21.33 10.26 -6.66
N GLY A 604 -20.17 9.61 -6.75
CA GLY A 604 -19.65 8.75 -5.70
C GLY A 604 -18.37 8.06 -6.16
N PHE A 605 -17.86 7.14 -5.34
CA PHE A 605 -16.65 6.39 -5.63
C PHE A 605 -16.87 4.89 -5.44
N ALA A 606 -16.40 4.07 -6.38
CA ALA A 606 -16.40 2.63 -6.24
C ALA A 606 -15.07 1.99 -6.63
N ALA A 607 -14.64 1.00 -5.85
CA ALA A 607 -13.46 0.18 -6.11
C ALA A 607 -13.78 -1.30 -5.88
N VAL A 608 -13.57 -2.16 -6.88
CA VAL A 608 -13.79 -3.61 -6.76
C VAL A 608 -12.59 -4.35 -7.29
N ALA A 609 -11.98 -5.18 -6.44
CA ALA A 609 -10.83 -6.02 -6.78
C ALA A 609 -11.12 -7.49 -6.49
N SER A 610 -10.48 -8.42 -7.19
CA SER A 610 -10.53 -9.82 -6.77
C SER A 610 -9.77 -10.04 -5.47
N ASP A 611 -8.58 -9.44 -5.33
CA ASP A 611 -7.67 -9.72 -4.22
C ASP A 611 -7.53 -8.54 -3.25
N MET A 612 -6.74 -7.51 -3.60
CA MET A 612 -6.39 -6.46 -2.64
C MET A 612 -6.82 -5.06 -3.05
N ILE A 613 -7.19 -4.26 -2.04
CA ILE A 613 -7.35 -2.81 -2.15
C ILE A 613 -6.52 -2.14 -1.05
N ASP A 614 -5.51 -1.37 -1.44
CA ASP A 614 -4.64 -0.65 -0.51
C ASP A 614 -4.73 0.87 -0.72
N VAL A 615 -4.89 1.60 0.39
CA VAL A 615 -4.88 3.07 0.41
C VAL A 615 -3.73 3.55 1.29
N TYR A 616 -2.78 4.25 0.68
CA TYR A 616 -1.49 4.57 1.32
C TYR A 616 -1.45 5.91 2.08
N LYS A 617 -2.46 6.76 1.91
CA LYS A 617 -2.61 8.05 2.59
C LYS A 617 -3.97 8.11 3.30
N ASN A 618 -4.27 9.23 3.96
CA ASN A 618 -5.58 9.39 4.58
C ASN A 618 -6.67 9.22 3.51
N LEU A 619 -7.66 8.38 3.80
CA LEU A 619 -8.90 8.33 3.04
C LEU A 619 -9.95 9.14 3.79
N ILE A 620 -10.46 10.18 3.16
CA ILE A 620 -11.52 11.01 3.73
C ILE A 620 -12.67 11.04 2.74
N TYR A 621 -13.81 10.46 3.12
CA TYR A 621 -15.02 10.46 2.32
C TYR A 621 -16.11 11.30 2.97
N HIS A 622 -16.68 12.22 2.20
CA HIS A 622 -17.89 12.97 2.56
C HIS A 622 -19.00 12.69 1.55
N GLY A 623 -20.11 12.15 2.02
CA GLY A 623 -21.26 11.81 1.19
C GLY A 623 -22.03 13.02 0.70
N GLY A 624 -22.70 12.89 -0.45
CA GLY A 624 -23.58 13.93 -0.99
C GLY A 624 -25.02 13.87 -0.48
N THR A 625 -25.87 14.72 -1.05
CA THR A 625 -27.29 14.84 -0.64
C THR A 625 -28.24 13.99 -1.47
N GLY A 626 -27.79 13.37 -2.58
CA GLY A 626 -28.68 12.70 -3.53
C GLY A 626 -28.40 11.21 -3.80
N SER A 627 -28.43 10.78 -5.06
CA SER A 627 -28.55 9.36 -5.44
C SER A 627 -27.27 8.54 -5.35
N GLY A 628 -26.10 9.15 -5.17
CA GLY A 628 -24.82 8.42 -5.18
C GLY A 628 -24.35 8.12 -6.61
N LEU A 629 -23.62 7.01 -6.72
CA LEU A 629 -23.01 6.46 -7.93
C LEU A 629 -24.01 6.26 -9.06
N SER A 630 -23.60 6.64 -10.28
CA SER A 630 -24.30 6.32 -11.51
C SER A 630 -24.14 4.85 -11.89
N THR A 631 -24.83 4.42 -12.95
CA THR A 631 -24.48 3.18 -13.65
C THR A 631 -23.04 3.26 -14.17
N VAL A 632 -22.33 2.12 -14.14
CA VAL A 632 -20.96 2.02 -14.63
C VAL A 632 -20.95 2.17 -16.16
N PRO A 633 -20.10 3.05 -16.72
CA PRO A 633 -19.97 3.18 -18.17
C PRO A 633 -19.66 1.85 -18.85
N GLU A 634 -20.26 1.60 -20.02
CA GLU A 634 -20.10 0.40 -20.87
C GLU A 634 -20.67 -0.89 -20.28
N THR A 635 -20.22 -1.30 -19.09
CA THR A 635 -20.47 -2.63 -18.53
C THR A 635 -21.76 -2.71 -17.70
N GLY A 636 -22.28 -1.59 -17.22
CA GLY A 636 -23.41 -1.54 -16.29
C GLY A 636 -23.05 -1.90 -14.85
N THR A 637 -22.13 -2.85 -14.66
CA THR A 637 -21.60 -3.33 -13.37
C THR A 637 -20.10 -3.09 -13.24
N LEU A 638 -19.58 -2.91 -12.03
CA LEU A 638 -18.15 -2.76 -11.76
C LEU A 638 -17.59 -4.12 -11.34
N HIS A 639 -16.82 -4.76 -12.20
CA HIS A 639 -16.23 -6.07 -11.90
C HIS A 639 -17.26 -7.11 -11.41
N GLY A 640 -18.44 -7.10 -12.05
CA GLY A 640 -19.57 -7.98 -11.73
C GLY A 640 -20.50 -7.48 -10.61
N GLU A 641 -20.18 -6.36 -9.94
CA GLU A 641 -20.98 -5.79 -8.86
C GLU A 641 -21.92 -4.69 -9.33
N ASP A 642 -23.15 -4.69 -8.80
CA ASP A 642 -24.08 -3.56 -8.95
C ASP A 642 -23.79 -2.50 -7.88
N VAL A 643 -23.05 -1.47 -8.28
CA VAL A 643 -22.57 -0.40 -7.39
C VAL A 643 -23.42 0.88 -7.49
N ALA A 644 -24.39 0.92 -8.41
CA ALA A 644 -25.21 2.11 -8.61
C ALA A 644 -26.05 2.41 -7.35
N GLY A 645 -26.17 3.68 -6.98
CA GLY A 645 -26.95 4.11 -5.82
C GLY A 645 -26.17 4.23 -4.50
N TYR A 646 -25.00 3.62 -4.37
CA TYR A 646 -24.11 3.84 -3.22
C TYR A 646 -23.37 5.17 -3.33
N GLY A 647 -23.00 5.79 -2.22
CA GLY A 647 -22.08 6.94 -2.24
C GLY A 647 -20.62 6.52 -2.30
N LEU A 648 -20.25 5.52 -1.51
CA LEU A 648 -18.94 4.85 -1.52
C LEU A 648 -19.15 3.33 -1.52
N PHE A 649 -18.49 2.62 -2.42
CA PHE A 649 -18.55 1.16 -2.48
C PHE A 649 -17.15 0.57 -2.69
N MET A 650 -16.61 -0.15 -1.71
CA MET A 650 -15.31 -0.82 -1.86
C MET A 650 -15.45 -2.30 -1.55
N LYS A 651 -14.99 -3.18 -2.45
CA LYS A 651 -15.14 -4.63 -2.27
C LYS A 651 -13.93 -5.43 -2.76
N THR A 652 -13.51 -6.42 -1.98
CA THR A 652 -12.64 -7.50 -2.44
C THR A 652 -13.46 -8.80 -2.57
N GLN A 653 -13.32 -9.51 -3.69
CA GLN A 653 -14.23 -10.61 -4.04
C GLN A 653 -13.71 -12.00 -3.65
N GLY A 654 -12.40 -12.23 -3.66
CA GLY A 654 -11.80 -13.53 -3.44
C GLY A 654 -12.31 -14.61 -4.41
N ASN A 655 -12.61 -14.26 -5.65
CA ASN A 655 -13.23 -15.14 -6.65
C ASN A 655 -12.22 -15.90 -7.53
N LYS A 656 -10.90 -15.69 -7.32
CA LYS A 656 -9.83 -16.46 -7.94
C LYS A 656 -9.58 -17.79 -7.22
N HIS A 657 -8.92 -18.73 -7.89
CA HIS A 657 -8.49 -20.01 -7.31
C HIS A 657 -7.07 -19.94 -6.73
N ASN A 658 -6.62 -18.75 -6.35
CA ASN A 658 -5.32 -18.47 -5.77
C ASN A 658 -5.34 -18.51 -4.22
N TRP A 659 -6.37 -19.13 -3.64
CA TRP A 659 -6.46 -19.48 -2.23
C TRP A 659 -7.23 -20.80 -2.08
N THR A 660 -6.89 -21.57 -1.06
CA THR A 660 -7.44 -22.93 -0.85
C THR A 660 -8.08 -23.11 0.53
N ASP A 661 -7.75 -22.22 1.47
CA ASP A 661 -8.10 -22.39 2.87
C ASP A 661 -8.75 -21.12 3.43
N ASN A 662 -10.04 -21.22 3.74
CA ASN A 662 -10.71 -20.32 4.66
C ASN A 662 -10.66 -20.93 6.06
N ILE A 663 -9.72 -20.45 6.88
CA ILE A 663 -9.47 -20.95 8.24
C ILE A 663 -10.68 -20.80 9.18
N LEU A 664 -11.65 -19.94 8.84
CA LEU A 664 -12.84 -19.73 9.67
C LEU A 664 -13.92 -20.80 9.44
N LEU A 665 -13.90 -21.49 8.30
CA LEU A 665 -14.92 -22.50 7.94
C LEU A 665 -14.54 -23.93 8.32
N GLN A 666 -13.30 -24.17 8.76
CA GLN A 666 -12.79 -25.51 9.02
C GLN A 666 -12.38 -25.64 10.49
N ALA A 667 -12.73 -26.77 11.11
CA ALA A 667 -12.07 -27.21 12.34
C ALA A 667 -10.66 -27.69 11.95
N PRO A 668 -9.59 -26.99 12.36
CA PRO A 668 -8.22 -27.33 11.97
C PRO A 668 -7.85 -28.78 12.33
N LYS A 669 -7.25 -29.51 11.38
CA LYS A 669 -6.67 -30.84 11.66
C LYS A 669 -5.28 -30.65 12.26
N CYS A 670 -5.10 -31.02 13.51
CA CYS A 670 -3.79 -30.97 14.17
C CYS A 670 -2.77 -31.91 13.47
N PRO A 671 -1.53 -31.47 13.18
CA PRO A 671 -1.00 -30.11 13.23
C PRO A 671 -1.29 -29.30 11.95
N THR A 672 -1.94 -28.13 12.06
CA THR A 672 -2.12 -27.19 10.94
C THR A 672 -1.03 -26.12 10.95
N THR A 673 -0.26 -26.00 9.85
CA THR A 673 0.76 -24.95 9.67
C THR A 673 0.14 -23.66 9.14
N CYS A 674 0.49 -22.50 9.69
CA CYS A 674 0.04 -21.19 9.22
C CYS A 674 0.86 -20.64 8.02
N ALA A 675 1.71 -21.47 7.41
CA ALA A 675 2.55 -21.06 6.28
C ALA A 675 1.88 -21.44 4.94
N PRO A 676 1.61 -20.48 4.04
CA PRO A 676 1.27 -20.78 2.65
C PRO A 676 2.47 -21.49 1.99
N THR A 677 2.23 -22.54 1.21
CA THR A 677 3.31 -23.38 0.66
C THR A 677 2.94 -23.95 -0.70
N GLY A 678 3.94 -24.32 -1.51
CA GLY A 678 3.76 -25.15 -2.71
C GLY A 678 4.17 -24.53 -4.06
N CYS A 679 4.67 -23.29 -4.12
CA CYS A 679 5.34 -22.79 -5.33
C CYS A 679 6.66 -23.57 -5.53
N GLY A 680 6.66 -24.61 -6.37
CA GLY A 680 7.87 -25.38 -6.72
C GLY A 680 8.06 -26.74 -6.02
N GLU A 681 7.10 -27.20 -5.21
CA GLU A 681 7.11 -28.55 -4.64
C GLU A 681 6.31 -29.53 -5.52
N SER A 682 6.99 -30.45 -6.21
CA SER A 682 6.32 -31.44 -7.08
C SER A 682 5.32 -32.29 -6.28
N GLY A 683 4.05 -32.26 -6.70
CA GLY A 683 2.97 -33.07 -6.10
C GLY A 683 2.25 -32.42 -4.92
N ARG A 684 2.61 -31.20 -4.50
CA ARG A 684 1.88 -30.44 -3.48
C ARG A 684 1.07 -29.30 -4.14
N PRO A 685 -0.27 -29.26 -4.00
CA PRO A 685 -1.05 -28.11 -4.44
C PRO A 685 -0.55 -26.86 -3.72
N ALA A 686 -0.34 -25.78 -4.47
CA ALA A 686 0.11 -24.53 -3.90
C ALA A 686 -1.07 -23.83 -3.22
N THR A 687 -0.92 -23.54 -1.92
CA THR A 687 -2.01 -23.06 -1.06
C THR A 687 -1.79 -21.61 -0.63
N GLY A 688 -2.80 -20.77 -0.88
CA GLY A 688 -2.92 -19.42 -0.31
C GLY A 688 -4.01 -19.38 0.76
N PHE A 689 -3.81 -18.60 1.82
CA PHE A 689 -4.85 -18.34 2.82
C PHE A 689 -5.70 -17.16 2.37
N LEU A 690 -7.03 -17.33 2.37
CA LEU A 690 -7.97 -16.28 1.96
C LEU A 690 -7.69 -14.94 2.65
N HIS A 691 -7.44 -14.96 3.96
CA HIS A 691 -7.23 -13.77 4.78
C HIS A 691 -5.91 -13.05 4.49
N ASN A 692 -4.98 -13.68 3.78
CA ASN A 692 -3.72 -13.08 3.36
C ASN A 692 -3.74 -12.67 1.88
N THR A 693 -4.56 -13.32 1.06
CA THR A 693 -4.70 -13.02 -0.38
C THR A 693 -5.73 -11.93 -0.63
N VAL A 694 -6.84 -11.92 0.12
CA VAL A 694 -8.02 -11.08 -0.16
C VAL A 694 -8.25 -10.12 1.01
N ARG A 695 -7.86 -8.85 0.82
CA ARG A 695 -7.74 -7.87 1.92
C ARG A 695 -7.99 -6.43 1.49
N MET A 696 -8.47 -5.62 2.43
CA MET A 696 -8.59 -4.17 2.26
C MET A 696 -7.80 -3.49 3.37
N THR A 697 -6.81 -2.67 3.00
CA THR A 697 -5.87 -2.05 3.93
C THR A 697 -5.86 -0.54 3.80
N PHE A 698 -6.04 0.14 4.92
CA PHE A 698 -5.84 1.58 5.05
C PHE A 698 -4.57 1.84 5.86
N HIS A 699 -3.51 2.30 5.20
CA HIS A 699 -2.20 2.55 5.82
C HIS A 699 -2.16 3.82 6.68
N SER A 700 -3.24 4.61 6.66
CA SER A 700 -3.37 5.84 7.45
C SER A 700 -4.80 6.00 7.97
N ASP A 701 -5.25 7.21 8.28
CA ASP A 701 -6.63 7.45 8.73
C ASP A 701 -7.63 7.10 7.62
N ALA A 702 -8.73 6.44 7.99
CA ALA A 702 -9.86 6.15 7.12
C ALA A 702 -11.14 6.72 7.76
N ARG A 703 -11.64 7.82 7.20
CA ARG A 703 -12.77 8.58 7.76
C ARG A 703 -13.92 8.62 6.77
N PHE A 704 -15.07 8.10 7.19
CA PHE A 704 -16.26 7.96 6.37
C PHE A 704 -17.42 8.74 6.98
N TYR A 705 -17.74 9.88 6.38
CA TYR A 705 -18.90 10.69 6.70
C TYR A 705 -20.00 10.38 5.69
N ALA A 706 -20.96 9.55 6.08
CA ALA A 706 -22.00 9.04 5.17
C ALA A 706 -22.95 10.14 4.68
N GLU A 707 -23.18 11.17 5.49
CA GLU A 707 -24.10 12.29 5.21
C GLU A 707 -25.48 11.80 4.75
N ASN A 708 -25.88 11.92 3.48
CA ASN A 708 -27.14 11.36 2.99
C ASN A 708 -26.95 10.22 1.98
N GLN A 709 -25.85 9.48 2.07
CA GLN A 709 -25.51 8.38 1.17
C GLN A 709 -25.17 7.08 1.90
N HIS A 710 -25.15 5.99 1.13
CA HIS A 710 -24.79 4.66 1.61
C HIS A 710 -23.30 4.40 1.36
N VAL A 711 -22.57 4.03 2.40
CA VAL A 711 -21.19 3.56 2.34
C VAL A 711 -21.18 2.04 2.54
N HIS A 712 -20.51 1.30 1.66
CA HIS A 712 -20.37 -0.15 1.76
C HIS A 712 -18.90 -0.55 1.60
N LEU A 713 -18.33 -1.17 2.64
CA LEU A 713 -16.99 -1.76 2.60
C LEU A 713 -17.11 -3.27 2.82
N GLU A 714 -16.61 -4.09 1.90
CA GLU A 714 -16.69 -5.54 1.99
C GLU A 714 -15.36 -6.22 1.67
N SER A 715 -14.83 -6.98 2.62
CA SER A 715 -13.58 -7.74 2.43
C SER A 715 -13.45 -8.77 3.55
N PRO A 716 -12.89 -9.98 3.30
CA PRO A 716 -12.60 -10.95 4.37
C PRO A 716 -11.83 -10.33 5.54
N VAL A 717 -10.86 -9.46 5.24
CA VAL A 717 -10.12 -8.67 6.23
C VAL A 717 -10.16 -7.19 5.85
N ILE A 718 -10.58 -6.36 6.79
CA ILE A 718 -10.44 -4.90 6.71
C ILE A 718 -9.48 -4.46 7.81
N GLU A 719 -8.40 -3.78 7.44
CA GLU A 719 -7.37 -3.33 8.36
C GLU A 719 -7.12 -1.82 8.22
N THR A 720 -7.00 -1.11 9.35
CA THR A 720 -6.72 0.33 9.39
C THR A 720 -5.61 0.62 10.39
N PHE A 721 -4.53 1.23 9.91
CA PHE A 721 -3.38 1.61 10.73
C PHE A 721 -3.55 2.95 11.45
N GLY A 722 -4.30 3.88 10.86
CA GLY A 722 -4.72 5.13 11.50
C GLY A 722 -6.09 5.02 12.19
N VAL A 723 -6.75 6.16 12.34
CA VAL A 723 -8.12 6.22 12.88
C VAL A 723 -9.10 5.67 11.86
N LEU A 724 -9.91 4.69 12.26
CA LEU A 724 -11.11 4.28 11.53
C LEU A 724 -12.32 5.04 12.10
N GLU A 725 -12.86 5.98 11.34
CA GLU A 725 -14.04 6.77 11.71
C GLU A 725 -15.23 6.45 10.82
N LEU A 726 -16.31 5.95 11.43
CA LEU A 726 -17.57 5.59 10.80
C LEU A 726 -18.66 6.54 11.31
N ASN A 727 -18.99 7.56 10.53
CA ASN A 727 -19.91 8.62 10.93
C ASN A 727 -21.15 8.66 10.02
N ALA A 728 -22.26 8.15 10.54
CA ALA A 728 -23.57 8.16 9.90
C ALA A 728 -24.60 9.04 10.65
N GLU A 729 -24.12 10.00 11.44
CA GLU A 729 -24.93 10.86 12.30
C GLU A 729 -24.75 12.34 11.99
N ASP A 730 -23.49 12.80 11.89
CA ASP A 730 -23.20 14.21 11.64
C ASP A 730 -23.68 14.59 10.23
N ASN A 731 -24.51 15.64 10.15
CA ASN A 731 -25.20 16.07 8.92
C ASN A 731 -25.97 14.94 8.21
N ALA A 732 -26.38 13.90 8.94
CA ALA A 732 -26.95 12.71 8.35
C ALA A 732 -28.36 12.95 7.78
N GLY A 733 -28.56 12.58 6.53
CA GLY A 733 -29.87 12.53 5.92
C GLY A 733 -30.61 11.21 6.18
N ALA A 734 -31.77 11.04 5.54
CA ALA A 734 -32.62 9.86 5.70
C ALA A 734 -31.99 8.58 5.13
N LYS A 735 -31.06 8.70 4.17
CA LYS A 735 -30.35 7.59 3.54
C LYS A 735 -28.96 7.34 4.15
N ALA A 736 -28.56 8.05 5.20
CA ALA A 736 -27.26 7.88 5.81
C ALA A 736 -27.08 6.45 6.34
N MET A 737 -26.18 5.67 5.73
CA MET A 737 -25.90 4.29 6.14
C MET A 737 -24.43 3.96 5.90
N ILE A 738 -23.82 3.22 6.82
CA ILE A 738 -22.49 2.62 6.64
C ILE A 738 -22.61 1.12 6.91
N THR A 739 -22.23 0.30 5.94
CA THR A 739 -22.18 -1.15 6.06
C THR A 739 -20.73 -1.60 5.93
N ILE A 740 -20.25 -2.30 6.95
CA ILE A 740 -18.96 -2.98 6.94
C ILE A 740 -19.25 -4.49 6.95
N LYS A 741 -18.79 -5.19 5.93
CA LYS A 741 -18.94 -6.64 5.80
C LYS A 741 -17.56 -7.30 5.80
N THR A 742 -17.16 -7.89 6.92
CA THR A 742 -15.83 -8.47 7.09
C THR A 742 -15.81 -9.58 8.13
N ASP A 743 -14.93 -10.56 7.99
CA ASP A 743 -14.74 -11.58 9.01
C ASP A 743 -13.77 -11.11 10.11
N SER A 744 -12.82 -10.24 9.75
CA SER A 744 -11.83 -9.67 10.67
C SER A 744 -11.64 -8.17 10.42
N LEU A 745 -12.08 -7.37 11.39
CA LEU A 745 -11.83 -5.92 11.43
C LEU A 745 -10.63 -5.64 12.35
N ILE A 746 -9.55 -5.06 11.81
CA ILE A 746 -8.30 -4.82 12.52
C ILE A 746 -8.04 -3.31 12.61
N CYS A 747 -7.96 -2.78 13.82
CA CYS A 747 -7.73 -1.35 14.08
C CYS A 747 -6.49 -1.17 14.96
N HIS A 748 -5.48 -0.46 14.43
CA HIS A 748 -4.22 -0.23 15.16
C HIS A 748 -4.23 1.04 16.03
N ASP A 749 -4.96 2.11 15.65
CA ASP A 749 -4.97 3.40 16.38
C ASP A 749 -6.28 3.69 17.12
N SER A 750 -7.40 3.94 16.45
CA SER A 750 -8.68 4.24 17.11
C SER A 750 -9.86 3.87 16.24
N LEU A 751 -10.95 3.44 16.88
CA LEU A 751 -12.23 3.16 16.24
C LEU A 751 -13.27 4.16 16.73
N ILE A 752 -13.81 4.96 15.82
CA ILE A 752 -14.84 5.97 16.12
C ILE A 752 -16.10 5.57 15.35
N ARG A 753 -17.25 5.50 16.04
CA ARG A 753 -18.55 5.19 15.42
C ARG A 753 -19.62 6.17 15.89
N LYS A 754 -20.39 6.69 14.95
CA LYS A 754 -21.52 7.58 15.22
C LYS A 754 -22.72 7.19 14.34
N GLY A 755 -23.91 7.13 14.91
CA GLY A 755 -25.16 6.83 14.20
C GLY A 755 -25.78 5.49 14.58
N THR A 756 -26.74 5.52 15.51
CA THR A 756 -27.53 4.38 15.99
C THR A 756 -28.32 3.72 14.87
N GLY A 757 -28.16 2.41 14.70
CA GLY A 757 -28.83 1.62 13.65
C GLY A 757 -28.39 1.95 12.22
N LYS A 758 -27.51 2.95 12.03
CA LYS A 758 -27.04 3.42 10.72
C LYS A 758 -25.66 2.90 10.34
N VAL A 759 -24.87 2.47 11.33
CA VAL A 759 -23.60 1.76 11.10
C VAL A 759 -23.80 0.28 11.41
N GLN A 760 -23.74 -0.57 10.40
CA GLN A 760 -23.97 -2.01 10.46
C GLN A 760 -22.66 -2.78 10.23
N LEU A 761 -22.37 -3.72 11.12
CA LEU A 761 -21.26 -4.65 10.99
C LEU A 761 -21.84 -6.04 10.68
N THR A 762 -21.34 -6.69 9.64
CA THR A 762 -21.75 -8.04 9.24
C THR A 762 -20.52 -8.84 8.83
N THR A 763 -20.64 -10.16 8.72
CA THR A 763 -19.53 -11.03 8.31
C THR A 763 -19.53 -11.33 6.82
N TRP A 764 -18.34 -11.58 6.28
CA TRP A 764 -18.16 -12.02 4.91
C TRP A 764 -18.66 -13.46 4.73
N SER A 765 -18.60 -14.27 5.79
CA SER A 765 -19.16 -15.63 5.87
C SER A 765 -20.65 -15.72 5.51
N GLY A 766 -21.42 -14.66 5.76
CA GLY A 766 -22.86 -14.60 5.49
C GLY A 766 -23.73 -15.42 6.45
N LEU A 767 -23.19 -15.84 7.59
CA LEU A 767 -23.96 -16.55 8.62
C LEU A 767 -24.98 -15.60 9.31
N PRO A 768 -26.23 -16.04 9.55
CA PRO A 768 -27.23 -15.18 10.20
C PRO A 768 -26.79 -14.70 11.59
N ASN A 769 -26.90 -13.39 11.84
CA ASN A 769 -26.51 -12.72 13.09
C ASN A 769 -25.02 -12.85 13.47
N ASP A 770 -24.17 -13.28 12.54
CA ASP A 770 -22.74 -13.40 12.78
C ASP A 770 -22.07 -12.01 12.75
N GLN A 771 -21.13 -11.81 13.67
CA GLN A 771 -20.45 -10.53 13.91
C GLN A 771 -18.96 -10.69 13.66
N PRO A 772 -18.28 -9.66 13.09
CA PRO A 772 -16.86 -9.73 12.80
C PRO A 772 -16.03 -9.99 14.06
N ILE A 773 -14.87 -10.62 13.88
CA ILE A 773 -13.83 -10.59 14.90
C ILE A 773 -13.20 -9.20 14.87
N ILE A 774 -13.25 -8.49 16.00
CA ILE A 774 -12.66 -7.15 16.12
C ILE A 774 -11.33 -7.26 16.84
N LYS A 775 -10.27 -6.81 16.18
CA LYS A 775 -8.90 -6.77 16.73
C LYS A 775 -8.50 -5.32 16.95
N LEU A 776 -8.05 -5.04 18.16
CA LEU A 776 -7.85 -3.71 18.70
C LEU A 776 -6.44 -3.59 19.25
N GLY A 777 -5.71 -2.57 18.80
CA GLY A 777 -4.35 -2.29 19.24
C GLY A 777 -3.29 -3.05 18.45
N TYR A 778 -2.14 -2.38 18.33
CA TYR A 778 -0.80 -2.80 17.89
C TYR A 778 -0.05 -1.47 17.64
N SER A 779 1.28 -1.43 17.79
CA SER A 779 1.96 -0.15 17.56
C SER A 779 1.94 0.26 16.10
N ARG A 780 1.61 1.54 15.84
CA ARG A 780 1.79 2.23 14.53
C ARG A 780 3.23 2.19 14.00
N LYS A 781 4.19 1.68 14.77
CA LYS A 781 5.63 1.64 14.43
C LYS A 781 6.26 0.26 14.58
N ALA A 782 5.46 -0.76 14.90
CA ALA A 782 5.91 -2.15 15.05
C ALA A 782 4.83 -3.09 14.51
N ALA A 783 4.67 -3.08 13.20
CA ALA A 783 3.68 -3.91 12.52
C ALA A 783 3.97 -5.42 12.69
N PRO A 784 2.94 -6.28 12.63
CA PRO A 784 3.04 -7.72 12.90
C PRO A 784 3.79 -8.54 11.84
N PHE A 785 4.09 -7.98 10.67
CA PHE A 785 4.75 -8.69 9.57
C PHE A 785 6.07 -8.03 9.16
N LYS A 786 7.08 -8.85 8.79
CA LYS A 786 8.42 -8.40 8.36
C LYS A 786 8.39 -7.46 7.14
N GLU A 787 7.30 -7.48 6.38
CA GLU A 787 7.06 -6.59 5.25
C GLU A 787 7.05 -5.12 5.67
N TYR A 788 6.56 -4.82 6.88
CA TYR A 788 6.28 -3.49 7.42
C TYR A 788 7.33 -2.95 8.41
N ALA A 789 8.57 -3.47 8.36
CA ALA A 789 9.63 -3.14 9.30
C ALA A 789 10.60 -2.09 8.72
N TYR A 790 11.06 -1.15 9.57
CA TYR A 790 12.00 -0.12 9.16
C TYR A 790 13.40 -0.69 8.92
N ASP A 791 14.11 -0.08 7.99
CA ASP A 791 15.48 -0.45 7.62
C ASP A 791 16.45 0.46 8.38
N ASP A 792 17.37 -0.12 9.15
CA ASP A 792 18.38 0.62 9.93
C ASP A 792 19.51 1.20 9.05
N GLY A 793 19.48 0.95 7.74
CA GLY A 793 20.48 1.44 6.79
C GLY A 793 21.80 0.67 6.85
N ALA A 794 21.87 -0.47 7.55
CA ALA A 794 23.10 -1.24 7.70
C ALA A 794 22.93 -2.76 7.54
N THR A 795 21.88 -3.39 8.10
CA THR A 795 21.93 -4.87 8.28
C THR A 795 20.61 -5.65 8.30
N GLU A 796 19.45 -5.11 8.70
CA GLU A 796 18.18 -5.85 8.65
C GLU A 796 16.94 -4.92 8.75
N LYS A 797 15.79 -5.38 8.21
CA LYS A 797 14.47 -4.83 8.58
C LYS A 797 14.19 -5.17 10.05
N ILE A 798 14.29 -4.20 10.96
CA ILE A 798 14.10 -4.42 12.40
C ILE A 798 12.67 -3.99 12.76
N CYS A 799 11.85 -4.91 13.27
CA CYS A 799 10.67 -4.49 14.05
C CYS A 799 11.19 -3.74 15.28
N ARG A 800 10.62 -2.58 15.65
CA ARG A 800 11.06 -1.88 16.88
C ARG A 800 11.10 -2.84 18.06
N GLU A 801 12.12 -2.70 18.90
CA GLU A 801 12.25 -3.52 20.11
C GLU A 801 10.97 -3.42 20.94
N CYS A 802 10.47 -4.59 21.31
CA CYS A 802 9.21 -4.70 22.03
C CYS A 802 9.40 -4.27 23.48
N VAL A 803 8.93 -3.07 23.80
CA VAL A 803 9.14 -2.47 25.11
C VAL A 803 8.18 -3.03 26.15
N THR A 804 8.66 -3.23 27.37
CA THR A 804 7.81 -3.61 28.50
C THR A 804 7.20 -2.36 29.09
N HIS A 805 5.87 -2.27 29.11
CA HIS A 805 5.09 -1.26 29.80
C HIS A 805 4.70 -1.75 31.19
N TYR A 806 4.72 -0.82 32.15
CA TYR A 806 4.14 -0.97 33.48
C TYR A 806 3.84 0.42 34.04
N LYS A 807 2.84 0.49 34.91
CA LYS A 807 2.38 1.75 35.52
C LYS A 807 3.53 2.49 36.22
N GLY A 808 3.79 3.73 35.80
CA GLY A 808 4.84 4.61 36.35
C GLY A 808 6.22 4.46 35.71
N LYS A 809 6.38 3.68 34.64
CA LYS A 809 7.64 3.60 33.88
C LYS A 809 7.98 4.96 33.23
N VAL A 810 9.21 5.43 33.44
CA VAL A 810 9.79 6.53 32.65
C VAL A 810 10.54 5.92 31.47
N TYR A 811 10.11 6.24 30.25
CA TYR A 811 10.69 5.67 29.03
C TYR A 811 12.00 6.40 28.66
N PRO A 812 13.11 5.66 28.43
CA PRO A 812 14.35 6.21 27.88
C PRO A 812 14.17 6.80 26.47
N PRO A 813 15.08 7.70 26.02
CA PRO A 813 15.10 8.15 24.63
C PRO A 813 15.22 6.96 23.66
N GLY A 814 14.21 6.76 22.81
CA GLY A 814 14.14 5.66 21.84
C GLY A 814 13.08 4.60 22.15
N GLU A 815 12.62 4.50 23.40
CA GLU A 815 11.45 3.68 23.75
C GLU A 815 10.16 4.50 23.62
N THR A 816 9.16 3.96 22.94
CA THR A 816 7.81 4.54 22.88
C THR A 816 6.88 3.77 23.82
N PRO A 817 6.07 4.43 24.68
CA PRO A 817 5.03 3.75 25.45
C PRO A 817 4.09 2.94 24.54
N LEU A 818 3.31 2.02 25.14
CA LEU A 818 2.18 1.39 24.45
C LEU A 818 1.31 2.48 23.83
N ASP A 819 0.97 2.34 22.56
CA ASP A 819 0.04 3.23 21.90
C ASP A 819 -1.32 3.14 22.61
N THR A 820 -1.93 4.29 22.90
CA THR A 820 -3.26 4.34 23.52
C THR A 820 -4.32 4.29 22.44
N MET A 821 -5.11 3.23 22.42
CA MET A 821 -6.20 3.03 21.50
C MET A 821 -7.52 3.48 22.12
N PHE A 822 -8.25 4.32 21.39
CA PHE A 822 -9.58 4.78 21.80
C PHE A 822 -10.67 4.11 20.98
N VAL A 823 -11.71 3.65 21.65
CA VAL A 823 -12.97 3.27 21.00
C VAL A 823 -14.03 4.29 21.43
N LYS A 824 -14.55 5.08 20.48
CA LYS A 824 -15.39 6.27 20.75
C LYS A 824 -16.76 6.19 20.08
N PHE A 825 -17.78 6.71 20.78
CA PHE A 825 -19.17 6.68 20.33
C PHE A 825 -19.88 8.02 20.45
N GLY A 826 -20.80 8.26 19.51
CA GLY A 826 -21.81 9.29 19.64
C GLY A 826 -22.75 9.02 20.84
N PRO A 827 -23.36 10.07 21.42
CA PRO A 827 -24.12 9.99 22.67
C PRO A 827 -25.30 8.99 22.65
N ASP A 828 -25.87 8.76 21.46
CA ASP A 828 -27.01 7.87 21.26
C ASP A 828 -26.64 6.53 20.59
N THR A 829 -25.36 6.30 20.26
CA THR A 829 -24.91 5.15 19.46
C THR A 829 -24.67 3.89 20.30
N GLU A 830 -25.58 2.91 20.22
CA GLU A 830 -25.43 1.61 20.89
C GLU A 830 -24.55 0.62 20.12
N TRP A 831 -23.79 -0.21 20.84
CA TRP A 831 -23.02 -1.32 20.26
C TRP A 831 -23.80 -2.63 20.27
N GLU A 832 -23.81 -3.31 19.12
CA GLU A 832 -24.27 -4.69 19.03
C GLU A 832 -23.29 -5.59 19.78
N ARG A 833 -23.83 -6.62 20.45
CA ARG A 833 -23.02 -7.63 21.12
C ARG A 833 -22.10 -8.31 20.11
N GLN A 834 -20.81 -8.35 20.41
CA GLN A 834 -19.80 -8.97 19.55
C GLN A 834 -19.50 -10.39 19.98
N ASN A 835 -19.20 -11.26 19.02
CA ASN A 835 -18.78 -12.63 19.30
C ASN A 835 -17.37 -12.66 19.93
N VAL A 836 -16.40 -11.99 19.30
CA VAL A 836 -15.00 -12.04 19.71
C VAL A 836 -14.33 -10.68 19.56
N MET A 837 -13.66 -10.24 20.62
CA MET A 837 -12.76 -9.11 20.61
C MET A 837 -11.36 -9.54 21.02
N VAL A 838 -10.34 -9.09 20.28
CA VAL A 838 -8.93 -9.32 20.60
C VAL A 838 -8.27 -7.98 20.86
N VAL A 839 -7.62 -7.82 22.00
CA VAL A 839 -6.85 -6.63 22.35
C VAL A 839 -5.39 -7.01 22.48
N ASP A 840 -4.49 -6.33 21.76
CA ASP A 840 -3.07 -6.67 21.70
C ASP A 840 -2.19 -5.43 21.86
N HIS A 841 -1.19 -5.54 22.75
CA HIS A 841 -0.10 -4.57 22.91
C HIS A 841 -0.51 -3.09 22.88
N THR A 842 -1.45 -2.69 23.75
CA THR A 842 -2.01 -1.32 23.75
C THR A 842 -2.52 -0.89 25.13
N VAL A 843 -2.68 0.41 25.34
CA VAL A 843 -3.55 0.94 26.40
C VAL A 843 -4.93 1.18 25.80
N ILE A 844 -5.97 0.51 26.27
CA ILE A 844 -7.33 0.65 25.72
C ILE A 844 -8.20 1.55 26.61
N SER A 845 -8.93 2.47 25.99
CA SER A 845 -9.94 3.29 26.66
C SER A 845 -11.21 3.43 25.83
N PHE A 846 -12.34 3.34 26.50
CA PHE A 846 -13.67 3.45 25.91
C PHE A 846 -14.29 4.79 26.28
N LEU A 847 -14.69 5.58 25.29
CA LEU A 847 -15.15 6.96 25.49
C LEU A 847 -16.50 7.24 24.81
N THR A 848 -17.20 8.25 25.34
CA THR A 848 -18.34 8.91 24.67
C THR A 848 -17.93 10.33 24.26
N ASP A 849 -18.61 10.93 23.27
CA ASP A 849 -18.30 12.24 22.67
C ASP A 849 -18.43 13.47 23.61
N SER A 850 -18.47 13.32 24.94
CA SER A 850 -18.55 14.48 25.84
C SER A 850 -17.17 15.08 26.12
N PHE A 851 -16.63 15.85 25.18
CA PHE A 851 -15.37 16.61 25.33
C PHE A 851 -15.49 17.88 26.22
N ASP A 852 -16.60 18.09 26.94
CA ASP A 852 -16.72 19.21 27.89
C ASP A 852 -16.21 18.81 29.28
N HIS A 853 -14.91 18.97 29.49
CA HIS A 853 -14.25 18.77 30.79
C HIS A 853 -14.73 19.73 31.90
N VAL A 854 -15.57 20.72 31.57
CA VAL A 854 -16.01 21.81 32.47
C VAL A 854 -17.44 21.59 32.95
N LYS A 855 -18.24 20.79 32.25
CA LYS A 855 -19.60 20.39 32.66
C LYS A 855 -19.77 18.91 32.41
N GLY A 856 -19.44 18.08 33.40
CA GLY A 856 -19.59 16.62 33.35
C GLY A 856 -20.95 16.19 32.82
N GLY A 857 -21.01 15.91 31.51
CA GLY A 857 -22.16 15.30 30.88
C GLY A 857 -22.30 13.86 31.36
N ASP A 858 -23.53 13.37 31.36
CA ASP A 858 -23.84 12.00 31.71
C ASP A 858 -23.11 11.02 30.76
N VAL A 859 -22.09 10.29 31.25
CA VAL A 859 -21.53 9.12 30.57
C VAL A 859 -22.53 7.97 30.67
N ARG A 860 -23.54 8.02 29.82
CA ARG A 860 -24.51 6.94 29.60
C ARG A 860 -24.16 6.35 28.22
N HIS A 861 -24.12 5.02 28.12
CA HIS A 861 -24.10 4.25 26.85
C HIS A 861 -22.76 3.77 26.23
N ALA A 862 -21.56 4.06 26.73
CA ALA A 862 -20.32 3.38 26.27
C ALA A 862 -20.14 1.96 26.86
N ARG A 863 -21.06 1.06 26.53
CA ARG A 863 -21.07 -0.34 27.01
C ARG A 863 -20.73 -1.28 25.85
N TYR A 864 -19.72 -2.12 26.02
CA TYR A 864 -19.31 -3.10 25.02
C TYR A 864 -19.60 -4.46 25.55
N PHE A 865 -20.50 -5.15 24.88
CA PHE A 865 -20.83 -6.52 25.20
C PHE A 865 -20.10 -7.44 24.24
N VAL A 866 -19.26 -8.32 24.79
CA VAL A 866 -18.48 -9.26 24.00
C VAL A 866 -18.64 -10.66 24.60
N ASP A 867 -18.84 -11.69 23.78
CA ASP A 867 -18.88 -13.06 24.32
C ASP A 867 -17.52 -13.53 24.77
N THR A 868 -16.50 -13.29 23.94
CA THR A 868 -15.12 -13.68 24.23
C THR A 868 -14.17 -12.53 24.01
N THR A 869 -13.50 -12.07 25.06
CA THR A 869 -12.40 -11.12 25.00
C THR A 869 -11.07 -11.86 25.15
N LYS A 870 -10.12 -11.57 24.27
CA LYS A 870 -8.77 -12.15 24.29
C LYS A 870 -7.76 -11.03 24.47
N ILE A 871 -6.85 -11.19 25.43
CA ILE A 871 -5.77 -10.24 25.71
C ILE A 871 -4.44 -10.86 25.30
N ARG A 872 -3.67 -10.12 24.52
CA ARG A 872 -2.36 -10.53 23.99
C ARG A 872 -1.28 -9.54 24.38
N ASN A 873 -0.08 -10.06 24.64
CA ASN A 873 1.10 -9.30 25.06
C ASN A 873 0.88 -8.44 26.31
N GLN A 874 0.60 -7.15 26.16
CA GLN A 874 0.48 -6.20 27.27
C GLN A 874 -0.70 -5.27 27.03
N VAL A 875 -1.72 -5.34 27.89
CA VAL A 875 -2.90 -4.48 27.78
C VAL A 875 -3.19 -3.82 29.12
N GLU A 876 -3.23 -2.49 29.14
CA GLU A 876 -3.74 -1.72 30.26
C GLU A 876 -5.12 -1.15 29.92
N PHE A 877 -6.10 -1.37 30.79
CA PHE A 877 -7.36 -0.64 30.74
C PHE A 877 -7.20 0.68 31.48
N TRP A 878 -7.39 1.79 30.77
CA TRP A 878 -7.14 3.12 31.31
C TRP A 878 -8.41 3.94 31.51
N THR A 879 -8.45 4.65 32.63
CA THR A 879 -9.60 5.43 33.12
C THR A 879 -9.11 6.81 33.55
N ASP A 880 -9.62 7.87 32.94
CA ASP A 880 -9.24 9.24 33.30
C ASP A 880 -9.80 9.62 34.68
N ALA A 881 -8.94 10.14 35.56
CA ALA A 881 -9.29 10.60 36.90
C ALA A 881 -10.29 11.78 36.93
N LYS A 882 -10.53 12.46 35.80
CA LYS A 882 -11.56 13.52 35.68
C LYS A 882 -12.91 13.04 35.13
N HIS A 883 -13.03 11.75 34.77
CA HIS A 883 -14.28 11.12 34.39
C HIS A 883 -14.68 10.16 35.53
N GLU A 884 -15.46 10.64 36.50
CA GLU A 884 -15.87 9.94 37.74
C GLU A 884 -16.82 8.73 37.53
N ARG A 885 -16.62 7.96 36.46
CA ARG A 885 -17.09 6.59 36.30
C ARG A 885 -15.91 5.79 35.78
N ASP A 886 -15.26 5.05 36.68
CA ASP A 886 -14.14 4.17 36.36
C ASP A 886 -14.49 3.35 35.10
N GLY A 887 -13.62 3.28 34.09
CA GLY A 887 -13.80 2.33 33.00
C GLY A 887 -13.70 0.91 33.55
N HIS A 888 -14.77 0.13 33.43
CA HIS A 888 -14.83 -1.22 33.98
C HIS A 888 -14.45 -2.27 32.93
N LEU A 889 -13.67 -3.28 33.33
CA LEU A 889 -13.67 -4.59 32.69
C LEU A 889 -14.34 -5.55 33.66
N GLU A 890 -15.44 -6.16 33.27
CA GLU A 890 -16.18 -7.06 34.15
C GLU A 890 -16.64 -8.31 33.42
N LEU A 891 -16.55 -9.45 34.09
CA LEU A 891 -17.09 -10.70 33.57
C LEU A 891 -18.52 -10.87 34.04
N ILE A 892 -19.47 -10.97 33.12
CA ILE A 892 -20.90 -10.96 33.44
C ILE A 892 -21.64 -12.16 32.86
N SER A 893 -22.71 -12.57 33.55
CA SER A 893 -23.64 -13.58 33.04
C SER A 893 -24.55 -13.02 31.94
N GLU A 894 -25.15 -13.93 31.18
CA GLU A 894 -26.10 -13.63 30.10
C GLU A 894 -27.27 -12.74 30.58
N GLU A 895 -27.85 -13.06 31.74
CA GLU A 895 -28.99 -12.34 32.31
C GLU A 895 -28.63 -10.91 32.76
N GLN A 896 -27.36 -10.66 33.07
CA GLN A 896 -26.86 -9.38 33.56
C GLN A 896 -26.38 -8.44 32.45
N MET A 897 -26.30 -8.90 31.19
CA MET A 897 -25.86 -8.06 30.06
C MET A 897 -26.73 -6.82 29.87
N GLY A 898 -28.01 -6.87 30.21
CA GLY A 898 -28.91 -5.71 30.12
C GLY A 898 -28.90 -4.76 31.33
N SER A 899 -28.27 -5.14 32.46
CA SER A 899 -28.50 -4.49 33.76
C SER A 899 -27.34 -3.60 34.24
N LYS A 900 -26.37 -3.31 33.38
CA LYS A 900 -25.18 -2.51 33.72
C LYS A 900 -25.32 -1.05 33.27
N ASP A 901 -25.02 -0.13 34.17
CA ASP A 901 -25.27 1.32 34.02
C ASP A 901 -24.00 2.19 33.90
N TYR A 902 -22.82 1.58 33.81
CA TYR A 902 -21.51 2.26 33.72
C TYR A 902 -20.80 1.98 32.39
N ALA A 903 -19.82 2.82 32.04
CA ALA A 903 -19.00 2.62 30.85
C ALA A 903 -17.94 1.54 31.09
N GLY A 904 -17.73 0.67 30.10
CA GLY A 904 -16.81 -0.44 30.26
C GLY A 904 -16.99 -1.56 29.24
N LEU A 905 -16.02 -2.47 29.24
CA LEU A 905 -16.06 -3.72 28.52
C LEU A 905 -16.65 -4.80 29.44
N TYR A 906 -17.70 -5.45 28.94
CA TYR A 906 -18.39 -6.52 29.63
C TYR A 906 -18.28 -7.78 28.80
N THR A 907 -17.78 -8.85 29.42
CA THR A 907 -17.47 -10.07 28.69
C THR A 907 -17.93 -11.33 29.40
N ARG A 908 -18.37 -12.35 28.67
CA ARG A 908 -18.71 -13.64 29.29
C ARG A 908 -17.46 -14.49 29.51
N HIS A 909 -16.51 -14.42 28.57
CA HIS A 909 -15.26 -15.17 28.61
C HIS A 909 -14.07 -14.23 28.39
N LEU A 910 -13.15 -14.17 29.35
CA LEU A 910 -11.89 -13.43 29.24
C LEU A 910 -10.72 -14.41 29.20
N HIS A 911 -9.86 -14.29 28.18
CA HIS A 911 -8.69 -15.15 28.02
C HIS A 911 -7.41 -14.33 27.90
N LEU A 912 -6.38 -14.65 28.70
CA LEU A 912 -5.02 -14.15 28.50
C LEU A 912 -4.26 -15.13 27.59
N GLU A 913 -3.94 -14.73 26.36
CA GLU A 913 -3.32 -15.60 25.34
C GLU A 913 -1.93 -15.05 24.98
N PRO A 914 -0.82 -15.76 25.16
CA PRO A 914 0.53 -15.22 24.92
C PRO A 914 0.96 -15.23 23.45
N ILE A 915 0.00 -15.18 22.53
CA ILE A 915 0.29 -15.20 21.10
C ILE A 915 0.11 -13.79 20.57
N GLY A 916 1.23 -13.08 20.44
CA GLY A 916 1.35 -11.80 19.76
C GLY A 916 2.78 -11.60 19.27
N ALA A 917 3.01 -10.60 18.41
CA ALA A 917 4.37 -10.25 17.96
C ALA A 917 5.27 -9.99 19.18
N CYS A 918 6.59 -10.13 19.02
CA CYS A 918 7.65 -9.88 20.01
C CYS A 918 8.22 -11.07 20.80
N GLY A 919 7.79 -12.30 20.53
CA GLY A 919 8.39 -13.50 21.14
C GLY A 919 8.22 -13.59 22.67
N ARG A 920 7.25 -12.89 23.24
CA ARG A 920 6.95 -12.96 24.68
C ARG A 920 6.07 -14.17 24.98
N PRO A 921 6.44 -15.02 25.95
CA PRO A 921 5.70 -16.24 26.26
C PRO A 921 4.48 -16.02 27.17
N THR A 922 4.16 -14.77 27.54
CA THR A 922 3.12 -14.43 28.52
C THR A 922 2.36 -13.17 28.12
N SER A 923 1.05 -13.14 28.40
CA SER A 923 0.21 -11.94 28.30
C SER A 923 0.04 -11.25 29.66
N GLU A 924 -0.11 -9.94 29.68
CA GLU A 924 -0.21 -9.12 30.88
C GLU A 924 -1.44 -8.20 30.77
N LEU A 925 -2.25 -8.15 31.82
CA LEU A 925 -3.44 -7.32 31.92
C LEU A 925 -3.40 -6.46 33.18
N TRP A 926 -3.47 -5.14 33.00
CA TRP A 926 -3.64 -4.16 34.07
C TRP A 926 -5.05 -3.59 34.03
N LEU A 927 -5.71 -3.58 35.20
CA LEU A 927 -7.03 -3.01 35.37
C LEU A 927 -6.98 -1.81 36.33
N PRO A 928 -7.88 -0.84 36.16
CA PRO A 928 -7.99 0.34 37.02
C PRO A 928 -8.61 -0.01 38.39
N GLY A 929 -9.48 -1.03 38.43
CA GLY A 929 -10.19 -1.48 39.62
C GLY A 929 -9.33 -2.25 40.63
N LEU A 930 -9.88 -2.47 41.83
CA LEU A 930 -9.20 -3.22 42.89
C LEU A 930 -9.19 -4.74 42.67
N ALA A 931 -10.20 -5.26 41.96
CA ALA A 931 -10.34 -6.68 41.65
C ALA A 931 -11.01 -6.91 40.29
N LEU A 932 -10.73 -8.05 39.68
CA LEU A 932 -11.49 -8.62 38.56
C LEU A 932 -12.49 -9.63 39.13
N ASP A 933 -13.78 -9.33 39.01
CA ASP A 933 -14.84 -10.22 39.46
C ASP A 933 -15.27 -11.16 38.32
N VAL A 934 -15.21 -12.46 38.60
CA VAL A 934 -15.64 -13.54 37.70
C VAL A 934 -16.99 -14.04 38.23
N ILE A 935 -18.07 -13.55 37.61
CA ILE A 935 -19.45 -13.84 38.04
C ILE A 935 -19.91 -15.23 37.58
N THR A 936 -20.94 -15.78 38.24
CA THR A 936 -21.61 -17.04 37.88
C THR A 936 -21.79 -17.19 36.36
N THR A 937 -21.49 -18.37 35.82
CA THR A 937 -21.51 -18.72 34.38
C THR A 937 -20.42 -18.10 33.49
N SER A 938 -19.70 -17.08 33.96
CA SER A 938 -18.59 -16.48 33.24
C SER A 938 -17.32 -17.33 33.34
N THR A 939 -16.33 -17.05 32.49
CA THR A 939 -15.03 -17.77 32.49
C THR A 939 -13.87 -16.80 32.39
N PHE A 940 -12.92 -16.91 33.31
CA PHE A 940 -11.60 -16.31 33.17
C PHE A 940 -10.57 -17.42 32.90
N GLY A 941 -9.75 -17.30 31.86
CA GLY A 941 -8.83 -18.36 31.48
C GLY A 941 -7.59 -17.88 30.73
N GLY A 942 -6.82 -18.84 30.23
CA GLY A 942 -5.55 -18.60 29.52
C GLY A 942 -4.33 -18.62 30.44
N PHE A 943 -3.21 -18.05 29.99
CA PHE A 943 -1.93 -18.06 30.70
C PHE A 943 -1.20 -16.72 30.48
N GLY A 944 -0.93 -16.03 31.60
CA GLY A 944 -0.55 -14.63 31.65
C GLY A 944 -0.62 -14.08 33.06
N ILE A 945 -0.39 -12.77 33.23
CA ILE A 945 -0.33 -12.08 34.51
C ILE A 945 -1.49 -11.08 34.60
N GLN A 946 -2.33 -11.24 35.62
CA GLN A 946 -3.34 -10.28 36.04
C GLN A 946 -2.83 -9.49 37.25
N TYR A 947 -2.68 -8.17 37.12
CA TYR A 947 -2.03 -7.35 38.17
C TYR A 947 -2.96 -6.93 39.32
N THR A 948 -4.26 -7.22 39.25
CA THR A 948 -5.23 -6.96 40.33
C THR A 948 -5.61 -8.23 41.08
N ASP A 949 -6.38 -8.10 42.17
CA ASP A 949 -7.02 -9.23 42.83
C ASP A 949 -8.02 -9.88 41.85
N VAL A 950 -8.28 -11.19 42.01
CA VAL A 950 -9.32 -11.92 41.26
C VAL A 950 -10.27 -12.55 42.25
N HIS A 951 -11.57 -12.30 42.09
CA HIS A 951 -12.64 -12.92 42.88
C HIS A 951 -13.48 -13.79 41.96
N VAL A 952 -13.51 -15.09 42.23
CA VAL A 952 -14.36 -16.06 41.52
C VAL A 952 -15.57 -16.38 42.36
N GLU A 953 -16.76 -16.06 41.85
CA GLU A 953 -18.02 -16.26 42.54
C GLU A 953 -18.50 -17.72 42.47
N ASN A 954 -19.62 -18.01 43.13
CA ASN A 954 -20.29 -19.31 43.06
C ASN A 954 -20.74 -19.62 41.62
N GLY A 955 -20.36 -20.78 41.08
CA GLY A 955 -20.70 -21.22 39.72
C GLY A 955 -19.95 -20.48 38.61
N ALA A 956 -18.95 -19.68 38.95
CA ALA A 956 -18.02 -19.05 38.01
C ALA A 956 -16.81 -19.97 37.73
N ASN A 957 -16.18 -19.80 36.56
CA ASN A 957 -15.13 -20.70 36.07
C ASN A 957 -13.78 -19.99 35.96
N LEU A 958 -12.74 -20.59 36.54
CA LEU A 958 -11.34 -20.19 36.36
C LEU A 958 -10.58 -21.31 35.66
N ASN A 959 -10.14 -21.05 34.43
CA ASN A 959 -9.60 -22.06 33.50
C ASN A 959 -8.16 -21.70 33.10
N PRO A 960 -7.18 -21.83 34.02
CA PRO A 960 -5.77 -21.66 33.69
C PRO A 960 -5.38 -22.58 32.53
N GLY A 961 -4.62 -22.09 31.55
CA GLY A 961 -4.18 -22.89 30.42
C GLY A 961 -5.21 -23.12 29.30
N PHE A 962 -6.48 -22.77 29.53
CA PHE A 962 -7.53 -22.91 28.53
C PHE A 962 -7.64 -21.65 27.67
N THR A 963 -7.17 -21.72 26.42
CA THR A 963 -7.39 -20.67 25.42
C THR A 963 -8.64 -20.95 24.60
N SER A 964 -9.28 -19.89 24.13
CA SER A 964 -10.47 -19.97 23.28
C SER A 964 -10.24 -20.76 21.97
N LEU A 965 -8.98 -20.90 21.56
CA LEU A 965 -8.55 -21.55 20.32
C LEU A 965 -8.10 -23.01 20.53
N ARG A 966 -7.97 -23.47 21.78
CA ARG A 966 -7.72 -24.86 22.14
C ARG A 966 -8.81 -25.82 21.65
N LEU A 967 -10.04 -25.33 21.53
CA LEU A 967 -11.17 -26.04 20.91
C LEU A 967 -11.01 -26.21 19.39
N ARG A 968 -10.12 -25.45 18.74
CA ARG A 968 -9.87 -25.43 17.29
C ARG A 968 -8.49 -26.01 16.90
N GLY A 969 -7.74 -26.65 17.80
CA GLY A 969 -6.63 -27.51 17.36
C GLY A 969 -5.45 -26.83 16.61
N GLN A 970 -5.13 -25.56 16.84
CA GLN A 970 -3.91 -24.97 16.27
C GLN A 970 -2.64 -25.44 17.03
N CYS A 971 -1.53 -25.64 16.32
CA CYS A 971 -0.30 -26.27 16.85
C CYS A 971 0.39 -25.49 17.96
N TYR A 972 0.25 -24.16 17.95
CA TYR A 972 0.93 -23.26 18.90
C TYR A 972 0.20 -23.19 20.27
N GLU A 973 -0.98 -23.81 20.39
CA GLU A 973 -1.96 -23.53 21.46
C GLU A 973 -2.35 -24.76 22.30
N GLN A 974 -1.62 -25.87 22.16
CA GLN A 974 -1.76 -27.07 23.01
C GLN A 974 -0.81 -27.07 24.22
N ALA A 975 0.01 -26.03 24.39
CA ALA A 975 0.95 -25.91 25.50
C ALA A 975 0.25 -25.51 26.80
N CYS A 976 0.55 -26.19 27.91
CA CYS A 976 0.10 -25.77 29.23
C CYS A 976 0.81 -24.48 29.66
N GLY A 977 0.16 -23.72 30.52
CA GLY A 977 0.65 -22.41 30.95
C GLY A 977 0.23 -22.07 32.37
N THR A 978 0.79 -20.96 32.87
CA THR A 978 0.48 -20.46 34.21
C THR A 978 -0.33 -19.18 34.12
N LEU A 979 -1.44 -19.13 34.86
CA LEU A 979 -2.22 -17.91 35.06
C LEU A 979 -1.83 -17.30 36.42
N THR A 980 -1.07 -16.22 36.38
CA THR A 980 -0.59 -15.51 37.56
C THR A 980 -1.55 -14.37 37.90
N MET A 981 -1.83 -14.18 39.18
CA MET A 981 -2.59 -13.03 39.68
C MET A 981 -2.11 -12.62 41.07
N LYS A 982 -2.51 -11.43 41.55
CA LYS A 982 -2.07 -10.94 42.86
C LYS A 982 -2.67 -11.76 44.00
N ASP A 983 -3.92 -11.51 44.37
CA ASP A 983 -4.65 -12.29 45.35
C ASP A 983 -5.81 -13.04 44.66
N LEU A 984 -6.07 -14.29 45.05
CA LEU A 984 -7.19 -15.09 44.55
C LEU A 984 -8.19 -15.40 45.67
N ARG A 985 -9.43 -14.98 45.44
CA ARG A 985 -10.58 -15.22 46.32
C ARG A 985 -11.57 -16.13 45.62
N LEU A 986 -11.94 -17.24 46.27
CA LEU A 986 -12.82 -18.26 45.73
C LEU A 986 -14.03 -18.45 46.66
N ASP A 987 -15.23 -18.27 46.14
CA ASP A 987 -16.45 -18.54 46.89
C ASP A 987 -16.80 -20.03 46.91
N GLY A 988 -17.71 -20.41 47.81
CA GLY A 988 -18.24 -21.77 47.81
C GLY A 988 -18.99 -22.06 46.51
N GLY A 989 -18.55 -23.08 45.77
CA GLY A 989 -19.10 -23.46 44.46
C GLY A 989 -18.36 -22.90 43.25
N SER A 990 -17.21 -22.24 43.42
CA SER A 990 -16.33 -21.90 42.29
C SER A 990 -15.75 -23.13 41.60
N GLU A 991 -15.58 -23.07 40.28
CA GLU A 991 -15.08 -24.16 39.44
C GLU A 991 -13.68 -23.82 38.89
N LEU A 992 -12.66 -24.60 39.26
CA LEU A 992 -11.31 -24.48 38.73
C LEU A 992 -11.06 -25.60 37.71
N HIS A 993 -10.58 -25.29 36.51
CA HIS A 993 -10.33 -26.29 35.46
C HIS A 993 -8.87 -26.29 35.04
N PHE A 994 -8.20 -27.43 35.23
CA PHE A 994 -6.80 -27.62 34.87
C PHE A 994 -6.65 -28.73 33.85
N SER A 995 -5.75 -28.54 32.89
CA SER A 995 -5.35 -29.63 32.00
C SER A 995 -4.00 -30.22 32.35
N VAL A 996 -3.84 -31.50 32.01
CA VAL A 996 -2.61 -32.27 32.21
C VAL A 996 -2.24 -33.04 30.95
N GLY A 997 -0.96 -33.38 30.81
CA GLY A 997 -0.49 -34.14 29.67
C GLY A 997 0.90 -34.78 29.79
N THR A 998 1.51 -35.07 28.64
CA THR A 998 2.87 -35.65 28.49
C THR A 998 3.87 -34.68 27.86
N THR A 999 3.44 -33.61 27.20
CA THR A 999 4.33 -32.63 26.56
C THR A 999 4.51 -31.41 27.46
N LYS A 1000 5.72 -30.87 27.58
CA LYS A 1000 5.92 -29.64 28.35
C LYS A 1000 5.31 -28.43 27.65
N GLY A 1001 4.61 -27.58 28.40
CA GLY A 1001 4.05 -26.33 27.89
C GLY A 1001 4.98 -25.13 28.01
N LEU A 1002 4.42 -23.93 27.82
CA LEU A 1002 5.13 -22.65 27.88
C LEU A 1002 5.63 -22.32 29.30
N ASN A 1003 5.00 -22.89 30.32
CA ASN A 1003 5.46 -22.83 31.71
C ASN A 1003 6.55 -23.86 32.04
N GLY A 1004 6.97 -24.70 31.09
CA GLY A 1004 7.96 -25.77 31.31
C GLY A 1004 7.46 -26.97 32.12
N GLU A 1005 6.17 -26.99 32.46
CA GLU A 1005 5.48 -28.04 33.21
C GLU A 1005 4.64 -28.93 32.31
N TYR A 1006 4.01 -29.96 32.87
CA TYR A 1006 3.11 -30.89 32.17
C TYR A 1006 1.63 -30.64 32.46
N SER A 1007 1.35 -29.55 33.16
CA SER A 1007 0.01 -29.16 33.62
C SER A 1007 -0.14 -27.65 33.60
N ASP A 1008 -1.40 -27.24 33.50
CA ASP A 1008 -1.79 -25.86 33.74
C ASP A 1008 -1.63 -25.54 35.22
N ALA A 1009 -1.32 -24.27 35.52
CA ALA A 1009 -1.17 -23.84 36.89
C ALA A 1009 -1.75 -22.45 37.13
N ILE A 1010 -2.08 -22.17 38.39
CA ILE A 1010 -2.34 -20.82 38.90
C ILE A 1010 -1.19 -20.42 39.82
N ASP A 1011 -0.78 -19.16 39.80
CA ASP A 1011 0.24 -18.61 40.71
C ASP A 1011 -0.28 -17.34 41.39
N VAL A 1012 -0.26 -17.30 42.74
CA VAL A 1012 -0.88 -16.25 43.56
C VAL A 1012 -0.02 -15.82 44.76
N ASP A 1013 -0.09 -14.56 45.15
CA ASP A 1013 0.49 -14.07 46.41
C ASP A 1013 -0.30 -14.57 47.62
N ARG A 1014 -1.64 -14.54 47.54
CA ARG A 1014 -2.51 -15.04 48.61
C ARG A 1014 -3.72 -15.80 48.08
N LEU A 1015 -3.90 -17.03 48.56
CA LEU A 1015 -5.10 -17.84 48.30
C LEU A 1015 -6.11 -17.74 49.45
N THR A 1016 -7.36 -17.44 49.12
CA THR A 1016 -8.48 -17.42 50.06
C THR A 1016 -9.69 -18.15 49.50
N THR A 1017 -10.26 -19.06 50.29
CA THR A 1017 -11.50 -19.77 49.94
C THR A 1017 -12.54 -19.56 51.03
N TYR A 1018 -13.79 -19.30 50.64
CA TYR A 1018 -14.91 -19.05 51.57
C TYR A 1018 -15.87 -20.24 51.71
N GLY A 1019 -15.65 -21.33 50.97
CA GLY A 1019 -16.43 -22.57 51.02
C GLY A 1019 -15.83 -23.65 50.10
N PRO A 1020 -16.49 -24.81 49.91
CA PRO A 1020 -16.00 -25.87 49.03
C PRO A 1020 -15.80 -25.38 47.59
N VAL A 1021 -14.62 -25.64 47.00
CA VAL A 1021 -14.25 -25.27 45.63
C VAL A 1021 -13.98 -26.53 44.82
N ASN A 1022 -14.50 -26.61 43.60
CA ASN A 1022 -14.31 -27.76 42.73
C ASN A 1022 -13.03 -27.59 41.88
N VAL A 1023 -12.21 -28.64 41.84
CA VAL A 1023 -10.97 -28.72 41.07
C VAL A 1023 -11.15 -29.80 40.01
N ASN A 1024 -11.36 -29.38 38.76
CA ASN A 1024 -11.61 -30.21 37.60
C ASN A 1024 -10.31 -30.50 36.83
N ILE A 1025 -10.04 -31.76 36.51
CA ILE A 1025 -8.86 -32.20 35.75
C ILE A 1025 -9.27 -32.78 34.40
N GLU A 1026 -8.71 -32.22 33.32
CA GLU A 1026 -8.89 -32.70 31.96
C GLU A 1026 -7.56 -33.13 31.30
N ILE A 1027 -7.62 -34.09 30.38
CA ILE A 1027 -6.45 -34.49 29.58
C ILE A 1027 -6.44 -33.62 28.32
N ARG A 1028 -5.29 -33.01 28.00
CA ARG A 1028 -5.18 -32.15 26.81
C ARG A 1028 -5.48 -32.93 25.52
N PRO A 1029 -6.13 -32.28 24.52
CA PRO A 1029 -6.31 -32.87 23.20
C PRO A 1029 -4.96 -33.32 22.61
N CYS A 1030 -4.93 -34.49 21.96
CA CYS A 1030 -3.73 -35.11 21.38
C CYS A 1030 -2.63 -35.50 22.39
N GLU A 1031 -2.88 -35.42 23.70
CA GLU A 1031 -1.96 -35.88 24.74
C GLU A 1031 -2.50 -37.07 25.53
N LYS A 1032 -1.61 -37.67 26.33
CA LYS A 1032 -1.95 -38.71 27.31
C LYS A 1032 -1.69 -38.19 28.72
N ILE A 1033 -2.18 -38.90 29.73
CA ILE A 1033 -1.79 -38.68 31.12
C ILE A 1033 -0.87 -39.83 31.57
N GLU A 1034 0.10 -39.51 32.41
CA GLU A 1034 1.05 -40.47 32.95
C GLU A 1034 0.99 -40.52 34.48
N LYS A 1035 1.51 -41.59 35.08
CA LYS A 1035 1.67 -41.70 36.54
C LYS A 1035 2.72 -40.72 37.05
N ARG A 1036 2.28 -39.52 37.44
CA ARG A 1036 3.12 -38.48 38.05
C ARG A 1036 2.28 -37.53 38.92
N CYS A 1037 2.96 -36.64 39.63
CA CYS A 1037 2.34 -35.50 40.29
C CYS A 1037 2.51 -34.25 39.42
N TYR A 1038 1.39 -33.60 39.11
CA TYR A 1038 1.28 -32.42 38.27
C TYR A 1038 1.07 -31.18 39.15
N PRO A 1039 1.92 -30.14 39.11
CA PRO A 1039 1.69 -28.91 39.86
C PRO A 1039 0.54 -28.12 39.24
N ILE A 1040 -0.45 -27.73 40.06
CA ILE A 1040 -1.65 -27.03 39.58
C ILE A 1040 -1.87 -25.68 40.27
N MET A 1041 -1.34 -25.46 41.48
CA MET A 1041 -1.41 -24.14 42.12
C MET A 1041 -0.13 -23.83 42.89
N TYR A 1042 0.38 -22.62 42.73
CA TYR A 1042 1.47 -22.02 43.50
C TYR A 1042 0.89 -20.89 44.35
N TYR A 1043 1.28 -20.81 45.63
CA TYR A 1043 0.83 -19.75 46.53
C TYR A 1043 1.96 -19.27 47.45
N LYS A 1044 2.09 -17.96 47.66
CA LYS A 1044 3.05 -17.41 48.64
C LYS A 1044 2.51 -17.41 50.07
N SER A 1045 1.20 -17.24 50.22
CA SER A 1045 0.48 -17.29 51.50
C SER A 1045 -0.94 -17.81 51.31
N VAL A 1046 -1.53 -18.35 52.38
CA VAL A 1046 -2.89 -18.91 52.34
C VAL A 1046 -3.62 -18.57 53.62
N THR A 1047 -4.91 -18.27 53.52
CA THR A 1047 -5.75 -18.09 54.72
C THR A 1047 -6.05 -19.43 55.40
N PRO A 1048 -6.26 -19.45 56.73
CA PRO A 1048 -6.52 -20.70 57.45
C PRO A 1048 -7.64 -21.52 56.82
N ASN A 1049 -7.43 -22.83 56.72
CA ASN A 1049 -8.36 -23.82 56.14
C ASN A 1049 -8.60 -23.74 54.63
N SER A 1050 -8.01 -22.79 53.89
CA SER A 1050 -8.36 -22.63 52.49
C SER A 1050 -8.01 -23.83 51.60
N LEU A 1051 -6.91 -24.53 51.89
CA LEU A 1051 -6.54 -25.75 51.15
C LEU A 1051 -7.51 -26.92 51.41
N ASN A 1052 -8.17 -26.98 52.57
CA ASN A 1052 -9.10 -28.06 52.92
C ASN A 1052 -10.43 -27.97 52.14
N ASN A 1053 -10.72 -26.79 51.59
CA ASN A 1053 -11.92 -26.51 50.83
C ASN A 1053 -11.83 -26.98 49.38
N LEU A 1054 -10.64 -27.30 48.86
CA LEU A 1054 -10.45 -27.82 47.50
C LEU A 1054 -10.99 -29.25 47.38
N LYS A 1055 -11.82 -29.50 46.37
CA LYS A 1055 -12.47 -30.81 46.09
C LYS A 1055 -12.17 -31.26 44.67
N LEU A 1056 -11.43 -32.35 44.55
CA LEU A 1056 -11.00 -32.90 43.26
C LEU A 1056 -12.11 -33.64 42.50
N ASN A 1057 -12.16 -33.39 41.19
CA ASN A 1057 -13.02 -34.02 40.20
C ASN A 1057 -12.26 -34.18 38.85
N PRO A 1058 -12.28 -35.33 38.16
CA PRO A 1058 -12.68 -36.63 38.66
C PRO A 1058 -11.71 -37.15 39.73
N ARG A 1059 -12.15 -38.13 40.54
CA ARG A 1059 -11.31 -38.79 41.56
C ARG A 1059 -10.46 -39.94 41.02
N LYS A 1060 -10.59 -40.25 39.73
CA LYS A 1060 -9.89 -41.33 39.04
C LYS A 1060 -9.64 -40.95 37.60
N VAL A 1061 -8.62 -41.55 37.00
CA VAL A 1061 -8.27 -41.39 35.58
C VAL A 1061 -7.91 -42.74 34.98
N LYS A 1062 -8.09 -42.89 33.67
CA LYS A 1062 -7.77 -44.13 32.94
C LYS A 1062 -6.46 -43.98 32.18
N ILE A 1063 -5.50 -44.86 32.40
CA ILE A 1063 -4.22 -44.94 31.66
C ILE A 1063 -4.15 -46.33 31.03
N ASP A 1064 -3.98 -46.40 29.70
CA ASP A 1064 -3.84 -47.65 28.94
C ASP A 1064 -4.88 -48.75 29.24
N GLY A 1065 -6.10 -48.35 29.61
CA GLY A 1065 -7.19 -49.30 29.90
C GLY A 1065 -7.48 -49.49 31.40
N GLU A 1066 -6.62 -49.04 32.30
CA GLU A 1066 -6.68 -49.29 33.75
C GLU A 1066 -6.99 -48.00 34.55
N GLU A 1067 -7.81 -48.09 35.61
CA GLU A 1067 -8.18 -46.95 36.45
C GLU A 1067 -7.17 -46.70 37.59
N TYR A 1068 -6.71 -45.45 37.70
CA TYR A 1068 -5.84 -44.97 38.76
C TYR A 1068 -6.53 -43.86 39.58
N PRO A 1069 -6.39 -43.83 40.93
CA PRO A 1069 -6.94 -42.76 41.74
C PRO A 1069 -6.21 -41.43 41.48
N LEU A 1070 -6.94 -40.33 41.49
CA LEU A 1070 -6.40 -38.97 41.52
C LEU A 1070 -6.52 -38.42 42.94
N SER A 1071 -5.49 -37.75 43.44
CA SER A 1071 -5.51 -37.10 44.76
C SER A 1071 -4.83 -35.74 44.74
N LEU A 1072 -5.33 -34.81 45.55
CA LEU A 1072 -4.66 -33.53 45.79
C LEU A 1072 -3.63 -33.72 46.90
N ASN A 1073 -2.37 -33.37 46.60
CA ASN A 1073 -1.30 -33.33 47.58
C ASN A 1073 -1.00 -31.87 47.94
N VAL A 1074 -1.27 -31.52 49.20
CA VAL A 1074 -1.07 -30.20 49.81
C VAL A 1074 0.04 -30.23 50.88
N SER A 1075 0.85 -31.30 50.94
CA SER A 1075 1.89 -31.48 51.95
C SER A 1075 3.13 -30.61 51.70
N THR A 1076 3.28 -30.15 50.47
CA THR A 1076 4.34 -29.25 50.04
C THR A 1076 3.90 -27.81 50.27
N ASP A 1077 4.61 -27.11 51.15
CA ASP A 1077 4.34 -25.70 51.41
C ASP A 1077 4.54 -24.88 50.12
N GLY A 1078 3.56 -24.03 49.81
CA GLY A 1078 3.55 -23.18 48.62
C GLY A 1078 3.12 -23.82 47.30
N ILE A 1079 2.86 -25.13 47.23
CA ILE A 1079 2.43 -25.82 45.99
C ILE A 1079 1.32 -26.83 46.25
N VAL A 1080 0.30 -26.86 45.39
CA VAL A 1080 -0.71 -27.93 45.33
C VAL A 1080 -0.45 -28.79 44.10
N TYR A 1081 -0.31 -30.10 44.31
CA TYR A 1081 -0.17 -31.08 43.23
C TYR A 1081 -1.45 -31.90 43.05
N VAL A 1082 -1.71 -32.34 41.82
CA VAL A 1082 -2.58 -33.49 41.56
C VAL A 1082 -1.72 -34.71 41.21
N CYS A 1083 -1.84 -35.77 42.00
CA CYS A 1083 -1.04 -36.99 41.85
C CYS A 1083 -1.89 -38.15 41.33
N VAL A 1084 -1.36 -38.86 40.34
CA VAL A 1084 -1.98 -40.05 39.74
C VAL A 1084 -1.43 -41.32 40.40
N GLY A 1085 -2.30 -42.12 41.02
CA GLY A 1085 -1.93 -43.37 41.67
C GLY A 1085 -1.07 -43.16 42.93
N ASP A 1086 0.03 -43.90 43.00
CA ASP A 1086 1.06 -43.87 44.05
C ASP A 1086 2.24 -42.95 43.71
N ALA A 1087 2.09 -42.08 42.69
CA ALA A 1087 3.11 -41.13 42.30
C ALA A 1087 3.52 -40.22 43.47
N VAL A 1088 4.82 -40.07 43.66
CA VAL A 1088 5.41 -39.23 44.71
C VAL A 1088 5.79 -37.87 44.10
N THR A 1089 5.53 -36.78 44.83
CA THR A 1089 5.92 -35.42 44.41
C THR A 1089 7.43 -35.36 44.18
N PRO A 1090 7.90 -34.69 43.10
CA PRO A 1090 9.32 -34.41 42.92
C PRO A 1090 9.86 -33.71 44.17
N GLY A 1091 10.96 -34.21 44.75
CA GLY A 1091 11.57 -33.54 45.90
C GLY A 1091 12.03 -32.15 45.50
N LEU A 1092 11.45 -31.11 46.10
CA LEU A 1092 11.90 -29.72 45.92
C LEU A 1092 13.40 -29.66 46.21
N THR A 1093 14.19 -29.04 45.34
CA THR A 1093 15.59 -28.73 45.60
C THR A 1093 15.78 -27.22 45.62
N HIS A 1094 16.58 -26.73 46.57
CA HIS A 1094 17.01 -25.35 46.65
C HIS A 1094 18.53 -25.30 46.59
N THR A 1095 19.07 -24.21 46.07
CA THR A 1095 20.51 -24.05 45.91
C THR A 1095 21.12 -23.25 47.06
N VAL A 1096 22.33 -23.63 47.47
CA VAL A 1096 23.22 -22.78 48.27
C VAL A 1096 24.38 -22.34 47.39
N THR A 1097 24.46 -21.05 47.12
CA THR A 1097 25.51 -20.43 46.32
C THR A 1097 26.63 -19.93 47.24
N MET A 1098 27.84 -20.44 47.02
CA MET A 1098 29.03 -20.12 47.79
C MET A 1098 30.03 -19.34 46.92
N PRO A 1099 30.23 -18.02 47.17
CA PRO A 1099 31.06 -17.18 46.32
C PRO A 1099 32.55 -17.39 46.58
N GLU A 1100 33.39 -16.84 45.69
CA GLU A 1100 34.83 -16.69 45.93
C GLU A 1100 35.10 -15.44 46.78
N THR A 1101 35.89 -15.54 47.84
CA THR A 1101 36.24 -14.40 48.70
C THR A 1101 37.71 -14.46 49.09
N ALA A 1102 38.43 -13.36 48.88
CA ALA A 1102 39.87 -13.28 49.13
C ALA A 1102 40.21 -13.60 50.60
N GLY A 1103 41.17 -14.51 50.82
CA GLY A 1103 41.61 -14.95 52.15
C GLY A 1103 40.71 -15.99 52.81
N VAL A 1104 39.62 -16.44 52.16
CA VAL A 1104 38.73 -17.52 52.63
C VAL A 1104 38.85 -18.73 51.70
N LYS A 1105 39.09 -19.91 52.26
CA LYS A 1105 39.08 -21.19 51.51
C LYS A 1105 38.02 -22.12 52.09
N THR A 1106 37.08 -22.57 51.27
CA THR A 1106 35.94 -23.39 51.70
C THR A 1106 36.04 -24.84 51.21
N THR A 1107 35.45 -25.76 51.96
CA THR A 1107 35.19 -27.15 51.54
C THR A 1107 33.71 -27.48 51.78
N PRO A 1108 32.91 -27.82 50.75
CA PRO A 1108 33.28 -27.83 49.33
C PRO A 1108 33.64 -26.41 48.80
N SER A 1109 34.29 -26.34 47.64
CA SER A 1109 34.87 -25.10 47.07
C SER A 1109 33.79 -24.06 46.66
N LYS A 1110 34.17 -22.94 46.03
CA LYS A 1110 33.18 -22.04 45.41
C LYS A 1110 32.28 -22.80 44.43
N GLY A 1111 30.99 -22.48 44.39
CA GLY A 1111 30.03 -23.16 43.52
C GLY A 1111 28.58 -23.02 43.96
N ILE A 1112 27.67 -23.59 43.16
CA ILE A 1112 26.23 -23.67 43.44
C ILE A 1112 25.92 -25.11 43.84
N TYR A 1113 25.37 -25.30 45.03
CA TYR A 1113 25.10 -26.61 45.63
C TYR A 1113 23.60 -26.87 45.72
N PRO A 1114 23.02 -27.70 44.84
CA PRO A 1114 21.61 -28.08 44.92
C PRO A 1114 21.38 -29.08 46.06
N LEU A 1115 20.36 -28.84 46.87
CA LEU A 1115 20.03 -29.63 48.06
C LEU A 1115 18.51 -29.84 48.13
N PRO A 1116 18.02 -31.02 48.55
CA PRO A 1116 16.61 -31.21 48.81
C PRO A 1116 16.07 -30.23 49.86
N THR A 1117 14.82 -29.81 49.73
CA THR A 1117 14.20 -28.83 50.63
C THR A 1117 14.20 -29.33 52.07
N ARG A 1118 14.33 -28.41 53.02
CA ARG A 1118 14.47 -28.68 54.46
C ARG A 1118 15.72 -29.49 54.86
N THR A 1119 16.65 -29.76 53.94
CA THR A 1119 17.97 -30.32 54.30
C THR A 1119 18.96 -29.22 54.66
N SER A 1120 19.96 -29.54 55.49
CA SER A 1120 20.96 -28.56 55.92
C SER A 1120 22.21 -28.65 55.04
N PHE A 1121 22.72 -27.51 54.57
CA PHE A 1121 24.02 -27.45 53.89
C PHE A 1121 25.13 -27.29 54.91
N ARG A 1122 26.18 -28.12 54.80
CA ARG A 1122 27.37 -28.03 55.65
C ARG A 1122 28.56 -27.68 54.80
N PHE A 1123 29.33 -26.70 55.25
CA PHE A 1123 30.62 -26.38 54.64
C PHE A 1123 31.60 -25.95 55.72
N SER A 1124 32.87 -26.13 55.45
CA SER A 1124 33.96 -25.67 56.30
C SER A 1124 34.69 -24.52 55.62
N ALA A 1125 35.26 -23.60 56.39
CA ALA A 1125 36.01 -22.46 55.87
C ALA A 1125 37.25 -22.15 56.73
N THR A 1126 38.37 -21.89 56.07
CA THR A 1126 39.60 -21.34 56.66
C THR A 1126 39.76 -19.88 56.25
N TYR A 1127 40.12 -19.02 57.20
CA TYR A 1127 40.30 -17.58 56.98
C TYR A 1127 41.67 -17.11 57.47
N SER A 1128 42.36 -16.30 56.67
CA SER A 1128 43.71 -15.80 56.97
C SER A 1128 43.75 -14.41 57.64
N GLY A 1129 42.61 -13.79 57.93
CA GLY A 1129 42.55 -12.47 58.58
C GLY A 1129 42.57 -12.49 60.11
N ALA A 1130 42.88 -11.35 60.73
CA ALA A 1130 43.06 -11.21 62.18
C ALA A 1130 41.76 -11.22 63.01
N LYS A 1131 40.59 -11.09 62.37
CA LYS A 1131 39.25 -11.14 63.01
C LYS A 1131 38.55 -12.48 62.71
N PRO A 1132 37.60 -12.94 63.54
CA PRO A 1132 36.79 -14.12 63.24
C PRO A 1132 36.04 -13.96 61.92
N LEU A 1133 35.98 -15.03 61.12
CA LEU A 1133 35.19 -15.06 59.88
C LEU A 1133 33.71 -15.09 60.25
N VAL A 1134 32.91 -14.23 59.62
CA VAL A 1134 31.46 -14.22 59.72
C VAL A 1134 30.87 -14.60 58.38
N VAL A 1135 29.93 -15.54 58.39
CA VAL A 1135 29.18 -15.94 57.20
C VAL A 1135 27.74 -15.49 57.36
N ARG A 1136 27.25 -14.77 56.36
CA ARG A 1136 25.86 -14.30 56.30
C ARG A 1136 25.14 -15.01 55.16
N THR A 1137 23.83 -15.14 55.29
CA THR A 1137 22.97 -15.61 54.19
C THR A 1137 22.11 -14.45 53.69
N ASN A 1138 21.49 -14.58 52.51
CA ASN A 1138 20.45 -13.65 52.04
C ASN A 1138 19.11 -13.81 52.79
N ARG A 1139 19.00 -14.77 53.73
CA ARG A 1139 17.78 -14.94 54.53
C ARG A 1139 17.63 -13.83 55.54
N LYS A 1140 16.38 -13.46 55.83
CA LYS A 1140 16.04 -12.58 56.95
C LYS A 1140 15.36 -13.40 58.04
N VAL A 1141 15.89 -13.33 59.26
CA VAL A 1141 15.27 -13.88 60.47
C VAL A 1141 14.87 -12.69 61.34
N ASN A 1142 13.57 -12.56 61.65
CA ASN A 1142 13.00 -11.41 62.37
C ASN A 1142 13.38 -10.03 61.78
N GLY A 1143 13.45 -9.94 60.44
CA GLY A 1143 13.78 -8.70 59.73
C GLY A 1143 15.27 -8.37 59.63
N GLN A 1144 16.16 -9.13 60.27
CA GLN A 1144 17.62 -8.97 60.19
C GLN A 1144 18.26 -10.09 59.36
N GLN A 1145 19.38 -9.80 58.70
CA GLN A 1145 20.11 -10.77 57.89
C GLN A 1145 20.64 -11.93 58.76
N GLU A 1146 20.38 -13.17 58.35
CA GLU A 1146 20.82 -14.37 59.08
C GLU A 1146 22.36 -14.48 59.06
N VAL A 1147 22.93 -14.62 60.25
CA VAL A 1147 24.36 -14.83 60.47
C VAL A 1147 24.56 -16.27 60.94
N LEU A 1148 25.42 -17.01 60.25
CA LEU A 1148 25.74 -18.40 60.59
C LEU A 1148 26.83 -18.42 61.66
N ASN A 1149 26.58 -19.17 62.73
CA ASN A 1149 27.57 -19.39 63.78
C ASN A 1149 28.54 -20.51 63.36
N GLY A 1150 29.81 -20.15 63.16
CA GLY A 1150 30.86 -21.11 62.84
C GLY A 1150 31.42 -21.79 64.11
N VAL A 1151 31.57 -23.11 64.09
CA VAL A 1151 32.26 -23.85 65.16
C VAL A 1151 33.72 -24.05 64.75
N LYS A 1152 34.68 -23.58 65.56
CA LYS A 1152 36.10 -23.71 65.26
C LYS A 1152 36.63 -25.09 65.68
N ASN A 1153 37.14 -25.85 64.73
CA ASN A 1153 37.74 -27.16 64.96
C ASN A 1153 39.20 -27.04 65.45
N ALA A 1154 39.73 -28.12 66.07
CA ALA A 1154 41.09 -28.16 66.62
C ALA A 1154 42.20 -27.94 65.58
N ASN A 1155 41.90 -28.13 64.29
CA ASN A 1155 42.78 -27.87 63.14
C ASN A 1155 42.75 -26.40 62.65
N GLY A 1156 41.95 -25.53 63.28
CA GLY A 1156 41.84 -24.10 62.95
C GLY A 1156 40.78 -23.74 61.90
N GLU A 1157 40.03 -24.71 61.37
CA GLU A 1157 38.96 -24.53 60.40
C GLU A 1157 37.60 -24.25 61.07
N TYR A 1158 36.75 -23.41 60.48
CA TYR A 1158 35.40 -23.14 60.97
C TYR A 1158 34.37 -23.97 60.20
N GLU A 1159 33.54 -24.74 60.90
CA GLU A 1159 32.39 -25.43 60.32
C GLU A 1159 31.12 -24.59 60.44
N TYR A 1160 30.39 -24.48 59.34
CA TYR A 1160 29.12 -23.77 59.24
C TYR A 1160 28.02 -24.71 58.77
N ILE A 1161 26.81 -24.46 59.26
CA ILE A 1161 25.61 -25.15 58.84
C ILE A 1161 24.62 -24.09 58.40
N VAL A 1162 24.11 -24.19 57.18
CA VAL A 1162 22.89 -23.51 56.75
C VAL A 1162 21.73 -24.47 57.05
N PRO A 1163 20.98 -24.28 58.15
CA PRO A 1163 19.93 -25.21 58.51
C PRO A 1163 18.73 -25.08 57.57
N SER A 1164 18.04 -26.19 57.33
CA SER A 1164 16.69 -26.24 56.72
C SER A 1164 16.55 -25.37 55.46
N VAL A 1165 17.16 -25.79 54.36
CA VAL A 1165 17.14 -25.02 53.11
C VAL A 1165 15.79 -25.10 52.43
N GLN A 1166 15.01 -24.02 52.49
CA GLN A 1166 13.63 -23.91 51.97
C GLN A 1166 13.47 -22.83 50.89
N GLN A 1167 14.56 -22.15 50.53
CA GLN A 1167 14.65 -21.11 49.50
C GLN A 1167 16.09 -21.08 48.97
N GLU A 1168 16.33 -20.41 47.84
CA GLU A 1168 17.69 -20.18 47.38
C GLU A 1168 18.48 -19.34 48.38
N VAL A 1169 19.69 -19.81 48.70
CA VAL A 1169 20.56 -19.17 49.68
C VAL A 1169 21.84 -18.73 49.01
N THR A 1170 22.21 -17.46 49.18
CA THR A 1170 23.54 -17.00 48.82
C THR A 1170 24.33 -16.68 50.08
N LEU A 1171 25.52 -17.26 50.20
CA LEU A 1171 26.45 -17.00 51.30
C LEU A 1171 27.27 -15.75 51.02
N THR A 1172 27.61 -15.01 52.06
CA THR A 1172 28.56 -13.90 51.99
C THR A 1172 29.58 -14.06 53.10
N PHE A 1173 30.86 -14.01 52.75
CA PHE A 1173 31.98 -14.13 53.67
C PHE A 1173 32.56 -12.74 53.96
N GLY A 1174 32.68 -12.39 55.24
CA GLY A 1174 33.30 -11.14 55.66
C GLY A 1174 33.80 -11.19 57.09
N PRO A 1175 34.68 -10.27 57.52
CA PRO A 1175 35.03 -10.14 58.93
C PRO A 1175 33.80 -9.66 59.75
N ASP A 1176 33.77 -9.95 61.05
CA ASP A 1176 32.72 -9.44 61.93
C ASP A 1176 32.73 -7.90 61.97
N VAL A 1177 31.81 -7.31 61.24
CA VAL A 1177 31.44 -5.89 61.36
C VAL A 1177 30.21 -5.82 62.24
N VAL A 1178 30.45 -5.60 63.53
CA VAL A 1178 29.40 -5.26 64.48
C VAL A 1178 28.79 -3.95 64.00
N ALA A 1179 27.49 -3.96 63.70
CA ALA A 1179 26.73 -2.76 63.39
C ALA A 1179 26.73 -1.86 64.62
N ASN A 1180 27.64 -0.88 64.62
CA ASN A 1180 27.63 0.44 65.26
C ASN A 1180 29.06 0.94 65.46
N GLU A 1181 29.87 0.93 64.39
CA GLU A 1181 30.89 1.97 64.27
C GLU A 1181 30.14 3.28 63.96
N LEU A 1182 29.79 3.95 65.04
CA LEU A 1182 29.38 5.33 65.06
C LEU A 1182 30.49 6.16 64.43
N LEU A 1183 30.14 6.99 63.43
CA LEU A 1183 30.98 8.09 62.99
C LEU A 1183 31.22 9.01 64.20
N THR A 1184 32.37 8.87 64.85
CA THR A 1184 32.78 9.67 65.99
C THR A 1184 33.42 10.96 65.51
N ALA A 1185 32.59 11.99 65.30
CA ALA A 1185 32.89 13.39 65.63
C ALA A 1185 31.68 14.30 65.35
N GLY A 1186 31.24 15.06 66.35
CA GLY A 1186 30.37 16.23 66.19
C GLY A 1186 29.19 16.32 67.16
N THR A 1187 28.81 17.56 67.49
CA THR A 1187 27.56 17.90 68.18
C THR A 1187 26.35 17.48 67.34
N ALA A 1188 25.38 16.79 67.94
CA ALA A 1188 24.21 16.24 67.23
C ALA A 1188 22.90 16.43 68.02
N VAL A 1189 21.80 16.68 67.33
CA VAL A 1189 20.45 16.84 67.92
C VAL A 1189 19.46 15.98 67.14
N TRP A 1190 18.70 15.14 67.84
CA TRP A 1190 17.62 14.33 67.25
C TRP A 1190 16.47 14.13 68.23
N SER A 1191 15.33 13.61 67.78
CA SER A 1191 14.18 13.31 68.64
C SER A 1191 13.70 11.88 68.45
N HIS A 1192 13.30 11.24 69.54
CA HIS A 1192 12.70 9.90 69.51
C HIS A 1192 11.69 9.78 70.64
N GLY A 1193 10.43 9.48 70.30
CA GLY A 1193 9.29 9.68 71.20
C GLY A 1193 9.12 11.14 71.63
N GLU A 1194 8.46 11.38 72.76
CA GLU A 1194 8.25 12.72 73.34
C GLU A 1194 9.50 13.26 74.07
N LYS A 1195 10.68 13.01 73.48
CA LYS A 1195 11.98 13.45 73.99
C LYS A 1195 12.88 13.92 72.85
N ILE A 1196 13.68 14.93 73.18
CA ILE A 1196 14.80 15.40 72.35
C ILE A 1196 16.10 14.91 72.97
N TYR A 1197 17.01 14.45 72.14
CA TYR A 1197 18.36 14.01 72.50
C TYR A 1197 19.37 14.98 71.89
N ILE A 1198 20.32 15.42 72.70
CA ILE A 1198 21.40 16.30 72.30
C ILE A 1198 22.72 15.70 72.75
N ARG A 1199 23.65 15.50 71.81
CA ARG A 1199 25.04 15.12 72.05
C ARG A 1199 25.93 16.35 71.94
N VAL A 1200 26.72 16.63 72.97
CA VAL A 1200 27.77 17.66 72.93
C VAL A 1200 29.11 17.04 73.30
N GLU A 1201 30.19 17.48 72.65
CA GLU A 1201 31.56 16.94 72.91
C GLU A 1201 32.25 17.58 74.12
N ARG A 1202 31.61 18.53 74.77
CA ARG A 1202 32.04 19.17 76.02
C ARG A 1202 30.81 19.76 76.70
N ALA A 1203 30.87 20.00 78.00
CA ALA A 1203 29.73 20.59 78.70
C ALA A 1203 29.33 21.94 78.07
N ASP A 1204 28.06 22.10 77.73
CA ASP A 1204 27.46 23.25 77.06
C ASP A 1204 26.07 23.58 77.64
N ILE A 1205 25.34 24.55 77.07
CA ILE A 1205 23.97 24.90 77.47
C ILE A 1205 23.10 24.98 76.23
N ALA A 1206 22.03 24.18 76.21
CA ALA A 1206 20.98 24.27 75.19
C ALA A 1206 19.86 25.22 75.61
N SER A 1207 19.50 26.14 74.73
CA SER A 1207 18.31 26.99 74.81
C SER A 1207 17.33 26.54 73.72
N ILE A 1208 16.20 25.99 74.12
CA ILE A 1208 15.16 25.42 73.26
C ILE A 1208 14.02 26.41 73.12
N TYR A 1209 13.71 26.80 71.90
CA TYR A 1209 12.65 27.73 71.53
C TYR A 1209 11.54 27.02 70.75
N SER A 1210 10.32 27.52 70.85
CA SER A 1210 9.24 27.12 69.94
C SER A 1210 9.48 27.74 68.55
N VAL A 1211 8.79 27.25 67.51
CA VAL A 1211 8.91 27.84 66.15
C VAL A 1211 8.54 29.33 66.11
N ALA A 1212 7.73 29.80 67.07
CA ALA A 1212 7.37 31.21 67.23
C ALA A 1212 8.47 32.06 67.91
N GLY A 1213 9.63 31.49 68.23
CA GLY A 1213 10.79 32.20 68.79
C GLY A 1213 10.77 32.39 70.32
N GLN A 1214 9.82 31.77 71.03
CA GLN A 1214 9.69 31.90 72.49
C GLN A 1214 10.53 30.82 73.20
N LEU A 1215 11.33 31.19 74.20
CA LEU A 1215 12.18 30.24 74.92
C LEU A 1215 11.32 29.28 75.76
N VAL A 1216 11.33 27.99 75.39
CA VAL A 1216 10.57 26.92 76.03
C VAL A 1216 11.35 26.34 77.22
N LYS A 1217 12.65 26.09 77.04
CA LYS A 1217 13.48 25.50 78.10
C LYS A 1217 14.96 25.79 77.89
N ARG A 1218 15.69 26.07 78.97
CA ARG A 1218 17.16 26.15 78.98
C ARG A 1218 17.72 25.05 79.86
N VAL A 1219 18.70 24.29 79.35
CA VAL A 1219 19.24 23.09 80.00
C VAL A 1219 20.74 23.07 79.86
N ASP A 1220 21.44 22.89 80.98
CA ASP A 1220 22.88 22.62 80.97
C ASP A 1220 23.11 21.18 80.51
N LEU A 1221 23.94 21.02 79.49
CA LEU A 1221 24.31 19.76 78.87
C LEU A 1221 25.71 19.36 79.34
N PRO A 1222 25.89 18.27 80.08
CA PRO A 1222 27.22 17.68 80.27
C PRO A 1222 27.75 17.09 78.96
N GLU A 1223 29.07 16.91 78.88
CA GLU A 1223 29.72 16.19 77.77
C GLU A 1223 29.11 14.80 77.57
N GLY A 1224 28.71 14.49 76.34
CA GLY A 1224 27.97 13.28 75.95
C GLY A 1224 26.51 13.53 75.61
N ASP A 1225 25.69 12.47 75.70
CA ASP A 1225 24.26 12.51 75.36
C ASP A 1225 23.40 12.95 76.53
N THR A 1226 22.57 13.96 76.29
CA THR A 1226 21.53 14.40 77.21
C THR A 1226 20.17 14.22 76.55
N SER A 1227 19.22 13.60 77.27
CA SER A 1227 17.83 13.48 76.83
C SER A 1227 16.93 14.42 77.63
N ILE A 1228 16.06 15.15 76.93
CA ILE A 1228 15.18 16.17 77.49
C ILE A 1228 13.74 15.84 77.05
N PRO A 1229 12.82 15.55 77.99
CA PRO A 1229 11.42 15.34 77.63
C PRO A 1229 10.78 16.62 77.12
N MET A 1230 10.02 16.51 76.03
CA MET A 1230 9.38 17.62 75.33
C MET A 1230 8.08 17.17 74.65
N SER A 1231 7.03 17.95 74.77
CA SER A 1231 5.74 17.70 74.12
C SER A 1231 5.87 17.73 72.59
N ARG A 1232 5.03 16.96 71.88
CA ARG A 1232 5.03 16.87 70.41
C ARG A 1232 4.92 18.25 69.76
N GLY A 1233 5.73 18.50 68.74
CA GLY A 1233 5.82 19.80 68.08
C GLY A 1233 7.20 20.05 67.47
N ALA A 1234 7.31 21.13 66.70
CA ALA A 1234 8.57 21.58 66.13
C ALA A 1234 9.26 22.61 67.04
N TYR A 1235 10.55 22.43 67.28
CA TYR A 1235 11.36 23.29 68.15
C TYR A 1235 12.68 23.67 67.48
N VAL A 1236 13.22 24.81 67.91
CA VAL A 1236 14.54 25.31 67.49
C VAL A 1236 15.45 25.32 68.71
N ILE A 1237 16.55 24.60 68.65
CA ILE A 1237 17.51 24.44 69.74
C ILE A 1237 18.76 25.22 69.38
N THR A 1238 19.24 26.02 70.32
CA THR A 1238 20.45 26.83 70.17
C THR A 1238 21.42 26.47 71.27
N LEU A 1239 22.65 26.13 70.90
CA LEU A 1239 23.72 25.86 71.85
C LEU A 1239 24.57 27.12 72.07
N LYS A 1240 25.33 27.18 73.17
CA LYS A 1240 26.11 28.38 73.52
C LYS A 1240 27.26 28.61 72.53
N ASP A 1241 27.72 27.56 71.85
CA ASP A 1241 28.67 27.67 70.73
C ASP A 1241 28.09 28.36 69.49
N GLY A 1242 26.81 28.72 69.51
CA GLY A 1242 26.11 29.46 68.45
C GLY A 1242 25.42 28.59 67.41
N SER A 1243 25.54 27.26 67.49
CA SER A 1243 24.86 26.33 66.59
C SER A 1243 23.35 26.30 66.82
N VAL A 1244 22.58 26.24 65.73
CA VAL A 1244 21.11 26.26 65.76
C VAL A 1244 20.58 25.03 65.01
N HIS A 1245 19.74 24.22 65.67
CA HIS A 1245 19.18 22.98 65.15
C HIS A 1245 17.65 22.99 65.24
N LYS A 1246 16.96 22.60 64.15
CA LYS A 1246 15.50 22.43 64.16
C LYS A 1246 15.18 20.95 64.35
N VAL A 1247 14.27 20.62 65.26
CA VAL A 1247 13.86 19.24 65.53
C VAL A 1247 12.34 19.15 65.67
N ILE A 1248 11.75 18.08 65.15
CA ILE A 1248 10.31 17.82 65.24
C ILE A 1248 10.10 16.59 66.12
N VAL A 1249 9.52 16.81 67.30
CA VAL A 1249 9.14 15.75 68.23
C VAL A 1249 7.78 15.21 67.78
N LYS A 1250 7.75 13.94 67.35
CA LYS A 1250 6.57 13.26 66.78
C LYS A 1250 5.71 12.57 67.84
#